data_AF-A0A948SXM2-F1
#
_entry.id   AF-A0A948SXM2-F1
#
_cell.length_a   1.000
_cell.length_b   1.000
_cell.length_c   1.000
_cell.angle_alpha   90.00
_cell.angle_beta   90.00
_cell.angle_gamma   90.00
#
_symmetry.space_group_name_H-M   'P 1'
#
loop_
_entity.id
_entity.type
_entity.pdbx_description
1 polymer ?
#
loop_
_entity_poly.entity_id
_entity_poly.type
_entity_poly.pdbx_seq_one_letter_code
_entity_poly.pdbx_strand_id
1 'polypeptide(L)'
;PVVRGRKGEYDTLLGELSGQGFVRARVDGEVVDIAEFLREGRKLARYEQHTIEVVVDRLVKRDNIGRRLTDSLETALKLAEGVAGIELMGGDDSDGEMLTFSQHLACPKCGASFDEPAPRNFSFNSPYGACENCDGLGTKFEVDPELAVPNSDMSIAEGAIAPWRSAHTQYFTRLLESVAEKYKIPLEKPFVKLTEKQRGIVLNGVEEGLVVKYRNRYGRQRTFNTHYEGVIPWIKRRHEGAESDWAREQYESFMREVPCTACSGARLKPSSLAVKVGNRSISEVCDMPIGESAKFLVALKLSDRDRMIAERVTKEINARLGFLLDVGLDYLTLSRSAGTLAGGEAQRIRLASQIGSGLVGTLYVLDEPSIGLHQRDNRRLIDTLHRLRDLGNTVIVVEHDEDTIKESDWIVDIGPGAGEHGGEVVYSGKVAGIGKVADSVTGQYIAGKRSIPVPAQRRKPGSDHLVVRGAREHNLKNIDVEIPLGCFVAVTGVSGSGKSTLVRDILLPALMQRIYKSKEAPGRHKSVDGIQLLDKVIDMDQSPIGRTPRSNPATYTGVFDAIRKLFAATPESKVRGYQPGRFSFNVSGGRCEACSGDGTIKIEMHFLPDVYVPCEVCKGQRYNRDTLEITFKGKSIAEVLDMPIAEAVDFFANQPSIARHMQTLVDVGLGYVRLGQSAPTLSGGEAQRVKLASELAKRSTGHTIYLLDEPTTGLHFEDVRRLLTVLSRLVDQGNTVLVIEHNLDVIKTADWIIDLGPEGGSGGGQVVAEGPP
;
A
#
# COMPACT_ATOMS: atom_id res chain seq x y z
N PRO A 1 33.95 19.00 -11.92
CA PRO A 1 34.39 18.16 -10.78
C PRO A 1 35.53 17.21 -11.14
N VAL A 2 36.58 17.20 -10.31
CA VAL A 2 37.75 16.29 -10.41
C VAL A 2 37.43 14.92 -9.79
N VAL A 3 36.57 14.90 -8.76
CA VAL A 3 36.01 13.68 -8.16
C VAL A 3 34.49 13.79 -8.13
N ARG A 4 33.78 12.71 -8.48
CA ARG A 4 32.31 12.68 -8.60
C ARG A 4 31.68 11.48 -7.90
N GLY A 5 31.26 11.66 -6.65
CA GLY A 5 30.56 10.64 -5.87
C GLY A 5 31.35 9.33 -5.81
N ARG A 6 32.66 9.41 -5.63
CA ARG A 6 33.56 8.24 -5.53
C ARG A 6 34.12 8.15 -4.11
N LYS A 7 34.40 6.93 -3.67
CA LYS A 7 34.94 6.66 -2.32
C LYS A 7 36.45 6.84 -2.31
N GLY A 8 36.98 7.50 -1.29
CA GLY A 8 38.41 7.70 -1.10
C GLY A 8 38.73 8.88 -0.19
N GLU A 9 39.98 8.94 0.29
CA GLU A 9 40.43 10.01 1.20
C GLU A 9 40.93 11.26 0.45
N TYR A 10 41.31 11.13 -0.84
CA TYR A 10 41.71 12.21 -1.76
C TYR A 10 42.76 13.24 -1.27
N ASP A 11 43.46 13.00 -0.16
CA ASP A 11 44.53 13.87 0.38
C ASP A 11 45.65 14.14 -0.65
N THR A 12 46.06 13.11 -1.39
CA THR A 12 47.09 13.23 -2.43
C THR A 12 46.64 14.11 -3.58
N LEU A 13 45.38 13.96 -4.00
CA LEU A 13 44.77 14.75 -5.07
C LEU A 13 44.65 16.23 -4.66
N LEU A 14 44.17 16.50 -3.44
CA LEU A 14 44.10 17.87 -2.91
C LEU A 14 45.48 18.51 -2.77
N GLY A 15 46.49 17.73 -2.38
CA GLY A 15 47.89 18.16 -2.35
C GLY A 15 48.44 18.53 -3.72
N GLU A 16 48.16 17.71 -4.75
CA GLU A 16 48.54 18.00 -6.14
C GLU A 16 47.86 19.27 -6.67
N LEU A 17 46.56 19.45 -6.38
CA LEU A 17 45.79 20.63 -6.78
C LEU A 17 46.32 21.91 -6.11
N SER A 18 46.68 21.85 -4.83
CA SER A 18 47.33 22.97 -4.13
C SER A 18 48.71 23.28 -4.74
N GLY A 19 49.50 22.24 -5.07
CA GLY A 19 50.80 22.38 -5.74
C GLY A 19 50.71 23.02 -7.13
N GLN A 20 49.58 22.86 -7.82
CA GLN A 20 49.29 23.51 -9.11
C GLN A 20 48.79 24.96 -8.96
N GLY A 21 48.64 25.46 -7.74
CA GLY A 21 48.27 26.86 -7.46
C GLY A 21 46.76 27.12 -7.28
N PHE A 22 45.93 26.07 -7.20
CA PHE A 22 44.51 26.25 -6.88
C PHE A 22 44.32 26.49 -5.38
N VAL A 23 43.55 27.52 -5.04
CA VAL A 23 43.36 27.96 -3.64
C VAL A 23 42.06 27.40 -3.06
N ARG A 24 41.01 27.25 -3.87
CA ARG A 24 39.67 26.86 -3.40
C ARG A 24 39.15 25.64 -4.12
N ALA A 25 38.54 24.74 -3.35
CA ALA A 25 37.75 23.63 -3.86
C ALA A 25 36.42 23.57 -3.11
N ARG A 26 35.35 23.15 -3.79
CA ARG A 26 34.10 22.74 -3.18
C ARG A 26 34.18 21.25 -2.91
N VAL A 27 34.14 20.86 -1.64
CA VAL A 27 34.19 19.46 -1.19
C VAL A 27 32.86 19.17 -0.53
N ASP A 28 32.10 18.23 -1.10
CA ASP A 28 30.75 17.84 -0.64
C ASP A 28 29.78 19.02 -0.44
N GLY A 29 29.88 20.02 -1.31
CA GLY A 29 29.04 21.22 -1.30
C GLY A 29 29.65 22.41 -0.55
N GLU A 30 30.65 22.19 0.32
CA GLU A 30 31.28 23.26 1.09
C GLU A 30 32.52 23.81 0.38
N VAL A 31 32.60 25.14 0.20
CA VAL A 31 33.78 25.79 -0.40
C VAL A 31 34.87 25.94 0.65
N VAL A 32 35.95 25.18 0.50
CA VAL A 32 37.10 25.16 1.42
C VAL A 32 38.35 25.75 0.75
N ASP A 33 39.22 26.35 1.56
CA ASP A 33 40.59 26.64 1.15
C ASP A 33 41.43 25.36 1.24
N ILE A 34 42.06 24.96 0.13
CA ILE A 34 42.71 23.64 0.02
C ILE A 34 43.92 23.55 0.98
N ALA A 35 44.67 24.65 1.16
CA ALA A 35 45.86 24.66 1.99
C ALA A 35 45.55 24.74 3.49
N GLU A 36 44.41 25.33 3.86
CA GLU A 36 43.87 25.28 5.22
C GLU A 36 43.29 23.90 5.54
N PHE A 37 42.49 23.34 4.62
CA PHE A 37 41.89 22.00 4.77
C PHE A 37 42.93 20.90 5.01
N LEU A 38 44.03 20.92 4.25
CA LEU A 38 45.15 19.98 4.43
C LEU A 38 45.95 20.22 5.72
N ARG A 39 46.09 21.48 6.18
CA ARG A 39 46.81 21.82 7.42
C ARG A 39 46.04 21.44 8.67
N GLU A 40 44.72 21.57 8.65
CA GLU A 40 43.84 21.20 9.76
C GLU A 40 43.73 19.68 9.95
N GLY A 41 44.29 18.87 9.04
CA GLY A 41 44.24 17.41 9.12
C GLY A 41 42.83 16.84 8.92
N ARG A 42 41.91 17.61 8.32
CA ARG A 42 40.57 17.13 7.96
C ARG A 42 40.71 16.12 6.83
N LYS A 43 40.47 14.84 7.14
CA LYS A 43 40.49 13.76 6.16
C LYS A 43 39.09 13.43 5.71
N LEU A 44 38.92 13.22 4.42
CA LEU A 44 37.70 12.66 3.87
C LEU A 44 37.58 11.18 4.26
N ALA A 45 36.37 10.75 4.58
CA ALA A 45 36.13 9.40 5.07
C ALA A 45 36.26 8.37 3.94
N ARG A 46 37.25 7.46 4.05
CA ARG A 46 37.56 6.46 3.01
C ARG A 46 36.36 5.68 2.47
N TYR A 47 35.34 5.43 3.29
CA TYR A 47 34.18 4.60 2.95
C TYR A 47 32.95 5.39 2.50
N GLU A 48 33.00 6.72 2.55
CA GLU A 48 31.95 7.64 2.12
C GLU A 48 32.19 8.12 0.68
N GLN A 49 31.11 8.57 0.02
CA GLN A 49 31.22 9.11 -1.33
C GLN A 49 31.49 10.60 -1.26
N HIS A 50 32.53 11.05 -1.96
CA HIS A 50 32.92 12.45 -1.99
C HIS A 50 32.81 13.05 -3.40
N THR A 51 32.49 14.33 -3.47
CA THR A 51 32.51 15.15 -4.68
C THR A 51 33.45 16.33 -4.47
N ILE A 52 34.43 16.49 -5.36
CA ILE A 52 35.46 17.54 -5.28
C ILE A 52 35.43 18.35 -6.57
N GLU A 53 35.12 19.63 -6.45
CA GLU A 53 35.06 20.60 -7.54
C GLU A 53 36.08 21.71 -7.32
N VAL A 54 36.99 21.92 -8.26
CA VAL A 54 38.00 22.97 -8.12
C VAL A 54 37.44 24.28 -8.67
N VAL A 55 37.57 25.36 -7.89
CA VAL A 55 37.15 26.69 -8.33
C VAL A 55 38.28 27.30 -9.16
N VAL A 56 38.13 27.26 -10.48
CA VAL A 56 39.18 27.70 -11.43
C VAL A 56 39.26 29.22 -11.54
N ASP A 57 38.12 29.91 -11.66
CA ASP A 57 38.07 31.38 -11.70
C ASP A 57 36.70 31.90 -11.23
N ARG A 58 36.63 33.18 -10.86
CA ARG A 58 35.38 33.91 -10.60
C ARG A 58 35.30 35.10 -11.55
N LEU A 59 34.31 35.06 -12.41
CA LEU A 59 34.19 35.98 -13.54
C LEU A 59 32.97 36.90 -13.38
N VAL A 60 33.15 38.18 -13.71
CA VAL A 60 32.07 39.18 -13.74
C VAL A 60 31.86 39.62 -15.17
N LYS A 61 30.64 39.45 -15.70
CA LYS A 61 30.30 39.75 -17.10
C LYS A 61 30.62 41.21 -17.45
N ARG A 62 31.52 41.42 -18.42
CA ARG A 62 31.94 42.71 -18.99
C ARG A 62 32.22 42.53 -20.49
N ASP A 63 32.17 43.61 -21.26
CA ASP A 63 32.25 43.56 -22.74
C ASP A 63 33.53 42.92 -23.32
N ASN A 64 34.63 42.84 -22.55
CA ASN A 64 35.92 42.26 -22.98
C ASN A 64 36.31 40.96 -22.25
N ILE A 65 35.36 40.20 -21.71
CA ILE A 65 35.67 39.00 -20.90
C ILE A 65 36.09 37.76 -21.71
N GLY A 66 35.87 37.76 -23.03
CA GLY A 66 35.99 36.57 -23.88
C GLY A 66 37.29 35.79 -23.71
N ARG A 67 38.45 36.48 -23.76
CA ARG A 67 39.77 35.83 -23.63
C ARG A 67 39.96 35.13 -22.27
N ARG A 68 39.58 35.80 -21.18
CA ARG A 68 39.71 35.25 -19.82
C ARG A 68 38.76 34.08 -19.62
N LEU A 69 37.52 34.19 -20.12
CA LEU A 69 36.56 33.10 -20.07
C LEU A 69 37.09 31.87 -20.81
N THR A 70 37.67 32.03 -22.00
CA THR A 70 38.29 30.93 -22.76
C THR A 70 39.41 30.25 -21.98
N ASP A 71 40.35 31.03 -21.43
CA ASP A 71 41.49 30.49 -20.66
C ASP A 71 41.01 29.72 -19.42
N SER A 72 40.03 30.25 -18.69
CA SER A 72 39.43 29.57 -17.52
C SER A 72 38.71 28.28 -17.91
N LEU A 73 37.98 28.29 -19.04
CA LEU A 73 37.24 27.12 -19.50
C LEU A 73 38.18 26.01 -19.96
N GLU A 74 39.23 26.33 -20.71
CA GLU A 74 40.24 25.36 -21.14
C GLU A 74 40.95 24.71 -19.94
N THR A 75 41.26 25.51 -18.92
CA THR A 75 41.89 25.02 -17.69
C THR A 75 40.94 24.07 -16.96
N ALA A 76 39.67 24.44 -16.81
CA ALA A 76 38.65 23.60 -16.17
C ALA A 76 38.45 22.28 -16.92
N LEU A 77 38.35 22.33 -18.26
CA LEU A 77 38.18 21.15 -19.09
C LEU A 77 39.41 20.23 -19.03
N LYS A 78 40.63 20.75 -19.05
CA LYS A 78 41.85 19.92 -18.92
C LYS A 78 41.93 19.23 -17.55
N LEU A 79 41.56 19.94 -16.49
CA LEU A 79 41.69 19.48 -15.11
C LEU A 79 40.66 18.41 -14.73
N ALA A 80 39.47 18.46 -15.34
CA ALA A 80 38.36 17.53 -15.04
C ALA A 80 38.01 16.63 -16.24
N GLU A 81 39.03 16.20 -16.99
CA GLU A 81 38.95 15.22 -18.10
C GLU A 81 37.82 15.54 -19.10
N GLY A 82 37.80 16.80 -19.54
CA GLY A 82 36.88 17.30 -20.55
C GLY A 82 35.56 17.83 -20.02
N VAL A 83 35.36 18.06 -18.72
CA VAL A 83 34.10 18.62 -18.17
C VAL A 83 34.31 19.88 -17.34
N ALA A 84 33.47 20.90 -17.55
CA ALA A 84 33.49 22.16 -16.81
C ALA A 84 32.08 22.56 -16.37
N GLY A 85 31.94 23.05 -15.14
CA GLY A 85 30.70 23.64 -14.64
C GLY A 85 30.81 25.15 -14.55
N ILE A 86 29.76 25.89 -14.90
CA ILE A 86 29.63 27.33 -14.69
C ILE A 86 28.43 27.54 -13.78
N GLU A 87 28.69 28.04 -12.57
CA GLU A 87 27.65 28.42 -11.62
C GLU A 87 27.31 29.90 -11.81
N LEU A 88 26.06 30.18 -12.17
CA LEU A 88 25.55 31.54 -12.34
C LEU A 88 25.08 32.07 -10.99
N MET A 89 25.82 33.01 -10.41
CA MET A 89 25.43 33.67 -9.17
C MET A 89 24.35 34.72 -9.45
N GLY A 90 23.12 34.46 -8.99
CA GLY A 90 22.02 35.44 -8.98
C GLY A 90 22.31 36.59 -8.00
N GLY A 91 21.74 37.77 -8.25
CA GLY A 91 22.02 39.00 -7.51
C GLY A 91 21.53 39.08 -6.06
N ASP A 92 20.89 38.04 -5.53
CA ASP A 92 20.47 37.88 -4.14
C ASP A 92 20.56 36.37 -3.80
N ASP A 93 20.86 36.02 -2.54
CA ASP A 93 21.09 34.66 -1.96
C ASP A 93 20.08 33.58 -2.39
N SER A 94 20.16 33.19 -3.65
CA SER A 94 19.42 32.11 -4.30
C SER A 94 20.45 31.15 -4.86
N ASP A 95 20.21 29.85 -4.67
CA ASP A 95 21.08 28.79 -5.19
C ASP A 95 21.32 29.02 -6.68
N GLY A 96 22.58 29.23 -7.05
CA GLY A 96 22.98 29.56 -8.41
C GLY A 96 22.67 28.42 -9.39
N GLU A 97 22.19 28.76 -10.58
CA GLU A 97 21.97 27.77 -11.64
C GLU A 97 23.33 27.26 -12.16
N MET A 98 23.56 25.95 -12.08
CA MET A 98 24.81 25.32 -12.54
C MET A 98 24.65 24.78 -13.96
N LEU A 99 25.40 25.34 -14.91
CA LEU A 99 25.48 24.88 -16.29
C LEU A 99 26.71 23.98 -16.48
N THR A 100 26.52 22.76 -16.99
CA THR A 100 27.62 21.81 -17.21
C THR A 100 27.95 21.67 -18.69
N PHE A 101 29.25 21.73 -19.02
CA PHE A 101 29.83 21.63 -20.36
C PHE A 101 30.82 20.45 -20.42
N SER A 102 30.83 19.71 -21.53
CA SER A 102 31.62 18.49 -21.71
C SER A 102 32.17 18.41 -23.14
N GLN A 103 33.44 18.03 -23.27
CA GLN A 103 34.11 17.76 -24.55
C GLN A 103 33.71 16.40 -25.13
N HIS A 104 33.17 15.49 -24.32
CA HIS A 104 33.02 14.08 -24.70
C HIS A 104 31.60 13.68 -25.09
N LEU A 105 30.56 14.45 -24.75
CA LEU A 105 29.18 14.25 -25.22
C LEU A 105 28.43 15.59 -25.22
N ALA A 106 28.29 16.23 -26.37
CA ALA A 106 27.52 17.46 -26.53
C ALA A 106 26.61 17.40 -27.76
N CYS A 107 25.41 17.95 -27.66
CA CYS A 107 24.51 18.08 -28.80
C CYS A 107 25.04 19.19 -29.73
N PRO A 108 25.40 18.88 -30.99
CA PRO A 108 25.95 19.86 -31.93
C PRO A 108 24.92 20.91 -32.37
N LYS A 109 23.63 20.74 -32.05
CA LYS A 109 22.56 21.66 -32.43
C LYS A 109 22.10 22.59 -31.31
N CYS A 110 22.03 22.10 -30.07
CA CYS A 110 21.52 22.89 -28.94
C CYS A 110 22.58 23.20 -27.86
N GLY A 111 23.81 22.71 -28.01
CA GLY A 111 24.90 22.97 -27.06
C GLY A 111 24.76 22.28 -25.70
N ALA A 112 23.70 21.51 -25.49
CA ALA A 112 23.51 20.72 -24.28
C ALA A 112 24.64 19.68 -24.15
N SER A 113 25.27 19.65 -22.99
CA SER A 113 26.35 18.72 -22.66
C SER A 113 25.83 17.66 -21.70
N PHE A 114 26.32 16.43 -21.87
CA PHE A 114 25.91 15.28 -21.09
C PHE A 114 27.10 14.66 -20.36
N ASP A 115 26.83 14.11 -19.19
CA ASP A 115 27.76 13.24 -18.49
C ASP A 115 27.95 11.92 -19.26
N GLU A 116 29.08 11.26 -19.01
CA GLU A 116 29.32 9.90 -19.50
C GLU A 116 28.26 8.95 -18.93
N PRO A 117 27.57 8.14 -19.76
CA PRO A 117 26.54 7.22 -19.28
C PRO A 117 27.13 6.14 -18.39
N ALA A 118 26.83 6.21 -17.09
CA ALA A 118 27.15 5.16 -16.12
C ALA A 118 25.86 4.53 -15.56
N PRO A 119 25.89 3.31 -14.99
CA PRO A 119 24.70 2.66 -14.44
C PRO A 119 23.91 3.53 -13.45
N ARG A 120 24.59 4.36 -12.65
CA ARG A 120 23.98 5.30 -11.70
C ARG A 120 23.10 6.37 -12.36
N ASN A 121 23.38 6.75 -13.60
CA ASN A 121 22.57 7.72 -14.34
C ASN A 121 21.19 7.15 -14.71
N PHE A 122 21.02 5.83 -14.65
CA PHE A 122 19.75 5.14 -14.91
C PHE A 122 19.02 4.72 -13.63
N SER A 123 19.52 5.13 -12.46
CA SER A 123 18.88 4.88 -11.17
C SER A 123 18.08 6.10 -10.72
N PHE A 124 16.78 5.92 -10.51
CA PHE A 124 15.93 6.96 -9.91
C PHE A 124 16.15 7.15 -8.41
N ASN A 125 16.86 6.23 -7.75
CA ASN A 125 17.29 6.37 -6.35
C ASN A 125 18.61 7.14 -6.20
N SER A 126 19.16 7.65 -7.32
CA SER A 126 20.41 8.38 -7.34
C SER A 126 20.18 9.78 -7.92
N PRO A 127 20.72 10.85 -7.30
CA PRO A 127 20.52 12.21 -7.80
C PRO A 127 21.09 12.43 -9.22
N TYR A 128 22.00 11.56 -9.67
CA TYR A 128 22.56 11.60 -11.03
C TYR A 128 21.54 11.17 -12.11
N GLY A 129 20.57 10.31 -11.76
CA GLY A 129 19.57 9.79 -12.68
C GLY A 129 18.15 10.25 -12.39
N ALA A 130 17.85 10.62 -11.15
CA ALA A 130 16.53 11.03 -10.68
C ALA A 130 16.04 12.32 -11.34
N CYS A 131 14.75 12.35 -11.70
CA CYS A 131 14.09 13.58 -12.13
C CYS A 131 14.10 14.62 -11.02
N GLU A 132 14.64 15.81 -11.30
CA GLU A 132 14.82 16.91 -10.34
C GLU A 132 13.49 17.50 -9.84
N ASN A 133 12.43 17.37 -10.63
CA ASN A 133 11.14 17.93 -10.23
C ASN A 133 10.41 17.07 -9.21
N CYS A 134 10.67 15.76 -9.15
CA CYS A 134 9.97 14.83 -8.27
C CYS A 134 10.92 13.95 -7.44
N ASP A 135 12.20 14.30 -7.39
CA ASP A 135 13.26 13.54 -6.70
C ASP A 135 13.25 12.03 -6.99
N GLY A 136 12.94 11.67 -8.24
CA GLY A 136 12.86 10.26 -8.66
C GLY A 136 11.61 9.49 -8.21
N LEU A 137 10.63 10.12 -7.56
CA LEU A 137 9.35 9.49 -7.20
C LEU A 137 8.50 9.16 -8.44
N GLY A 138 8.52 10.04 -9.44
CA GLY A 138 7.75 9.92 -10.69
C GLY A 138 6.30 10.38 -10.58
N THR A 139 5.78 10.54 -9.36
CA THR A 139 4.45 11.10 -9.11
C THR A 139 4.56 12.45 -8.40
N LYS A 140 3.50 13.24 -8.50
CA LYS A 140 3.27 14.42 -7.67
C LYS A 140 1.83 14.41 -7.18
N PHE A 141 1.60 14.94 -6.00
CA PHE A 141 0.25 15.24 -5.55
C PHE A 141 -0.26 16.48 -6.30
N GLU A 142 -1.33 16.32 -7.06
CA GLU A 142 -2.10 17.43 -7.62
C GLU A 142 -3.53 17.41 -7.10
N VAL A 143 -4.10 18.59 -6.87
CA VAL A 143 -5.48 18.72 -6.42
C VAL A 143 -6.41 18.28 -7.53
N ASP A 144 -7.31 17.35 -7.23
CA ASP A 144 -8.34 16.93 -8.18
C ASP A 144 -9.62 17.76 -7.98
N PRO A 145 -10.08 18.48 -9.01
CA PRO A 145 -11.36 19.20 -8.97
C PRO A 145 -12.56 18.33 -8.55
N GLU A 146 -12.59 17.05 -8.92
CA GLU A 146 -13.67 16.12 -8.55
C GLU A 146 -13.68 15.82 -7.04
N LEU A 147 -12.52 15.83 -6.39
CA LEU A 147 -12.42 15.64 -4.93
C LEU A 147 -12.69 16.93 -4.16
N ALA A 148 -12.33 18.07 -4.74
CA ALA A 148 -12.69 19.37 -4.17
C ALA A 148 -14.21 19.61 -4.22
N VAL A 149 -14.90 19.08 -5.24
CA VAL A 149 -16.36 19.16 -5.41
C VAL A 149 -16.97 17.76 -5.65
N PRO A 150 -17.09 16.91 -4.61
CA PRO A 150 -17.55 15.52 -4.73
C PRO A 150 -18.98 15.35 -5.21
N ASN A 151 -19.83 16.35 -5.00
CA ASN A 151 -21.21 16.34 -5.47
C ASN A 151 -21.46 17.56 -6.33
N SER A 152 -21.28 17.38 -7.64
CA SER A 152 -21.44 18.46 -8.60
C SER A 152 -22.92 18.85 -8.83
N ASP A 153 -23.87 18.01 -8.42
CA ASP A 153 -25.31 18.31 -8.42
C ASP A 153 -25.75 19.21 -7.25
N MET A 154 -24.91 19.37 -6.23
CA MET A 154 -25.15 20.33 -5.14
C MET A 154 -24.80 21.74 -5.56
N SER A 155 -25.48 22.71 -4.97
CA SER A 155 -25.17 24.13 -5.15
C SER A 155 -24.00 24.58 -4.26
N ILE A 156 -23.40 25.72 -4.58
CA ILE A 156 -22.32 26.28 -3.73
C ILE A 156 -22.88 26.65 -2.34
N ALA A 157 -24.12 27.14 -2.29
CA ALA A 157 -24.81 27.49 -1.05
C ALA A 157 -25.05 26.28 -0.13
N GLU A 158 -25.31 25.11 -0.70
CA GLU A 158 -25.48 23.84 0.03
C GLU A 158 -24.15 23.20 0.46
N GLY A 159 -23.02 23.83 0.12
CA GLY A 159 -21.69 23.36 0.48
C GLY A 159 -21.10 22.34 -0.49
N ALA A 160 -21.26 22.56 -1.81
CA ALA A 160 -20.66 21.73 -2.85
C ALA A 160 -19.11 21.61 -2.73
N ILE A 161 -18.43 22.64 -2.21
CA ILE A 161 -16.98 22.67 -2.02
C ILE A 161 -16.62 21.97 -0.71
N ALA A 162 -16.12 20.73 -0.79
CA ALA A 162 -15.90 19.87 0.37
C ALA A 162 -14.88 20.39 1.39
N PRO A 163 -13.69 20.92 0.99
CA PRO A 163 -12.69 21.45 1.95
C PRO A 163 -13.21 22.56 2.86
N TRP A 164 -14.20 23.32 2.40
CA TRP A 164 -14.74 24.48 3.12
C TRP A 164 -16.07 24.19 3.83
N ARG A 165 -16.54 22.94 3.78
CA ARG A 165 -17.80 22.51 4.40
C ARG A 165 -17.75 22.47 5.93
N SER A 166 -16.61 22.07 6.51
CA SER A 166 -16.43 21.88 7.96
C SER A 166 -15.61 22.99 8.65
N ALA A 167 -14.88 23.80 7.89
CA ALA A 167 -14.03 24.86 8.44
C ALA A 167 -14.88 26.08 8.80
N HIS A 168 -14.96 26.43 10.10
CA HIS A 168 -15.58 27.65 10.68
C HIS A 168 -16.11 28.67 9.64
N THR A 169 -17.36 28.43 9.25
CA THR A 169 -17.92 28.60 7.91
C THR A 169 -18.12 30.05 7.46
N GLN A 170 -18.00 31.02 8.35
CA GLN A 170 -18.37 32.40 8.02
C GLN A 170 -17.34 33.11 7.12
N TYR A 171 -16.06 32.76 7.18
CA TYR A 171 -15.06 33.43 6.35
C TYR A 171 -15.17 33.03 4.88
N PHE A 172 -15.07 31.73 4.59
CA PHE A 172 -15.11 31.22 3.21
C PHE A 172 -16.49 31.40 2.56
N THR A 173 -17.59 31.30 3.32
CA THR A 173 -18.93 31.57 2.77
C THR A 173 -19.04 33.03 2.34
N ARG A 174 -18.58 33.99 3.16
CA ARG A 174 -18.60 35.42 2.79
C ARG A 174 -17.67 35.76 1.64
N LEU A 175 -16.53 35.05 1.55
CA LEU A 175 -15.61 35.16 0.43
C LEU A 175 -16.30 34.72 -0.86
N LEU A 176 -16.94 33.55 -0.86
CA LEU A 176 -17.71 33.00 -1.98
C LEU A 176 -18.89 33.89 -2.37
N GLU A 177 -19.64 34.42 -1.40
CA GLU A 177 -20.73 35.38 -1.65
C GLU A 177 -20.22 36.63 -2.37
N SER A 178 -19.10 37.19 -1.91
CA SER A 178 -18.49 38.39 -2.50
C SER A 178 -17.95 38.12 -3.91
N VAL A 179 -17.36 36.94 -4.15
CA VAL A 179 -16.93 36.50 -5.49
C VAL A 179 -18.15 36.31 -6.40
N ALA A 180 -19.21 35.68 -5.89
CA ALA A 180 -20.43 35.43 -6.63
C ALA A 180 -21.16 36.72 -7.02
N GLU A 181 -21.20 37.72 -6.16
CA GLU A 181 -21.76 39.05 -6.45
C GLU A 181 -20.95 39.75 -7.56
N LYS A 182 -19.62 39.76 -7.46
CA LYS A 182 -18.72 40.43 -8.43
C LYS A 182 -18.78 39.77 -9.81
N TYR A 183 -18.77 38.44 -9.88
CA TYR A 183 -18.70 37.68 -11.13
C TYR A 183 -20.03 37.09 -11.59
N LYS A 184 -21.14 37.47 -10.94
CA LYS A 184 -22.50 37.00 -11.24
C LYS A 184 -22.62 35.47 -11.27
N ILE A 185 -22.05 34.81 -10.26
CA ILE A 185 -22.10 33.35 -10.11
C ILE A 185 -23.37 32.99 -9.33
N PRO A 186 -24.30 32.20 -9.88
CA PRO A 186 -25.50 31.79 -9.16
C PRO A 186 -25.17 30.73 -8.10
N LEU A 187 -25.26 31.10 -6.81
CA LEU A 187 -24.90 30.22 -5.69
C LEU A 187 -25.87 29.05 -5.47
N GLU A 188 -27.14 29.23 -5.85
CA GLU A 188 -28.24 28.25 -5.67
C GLU A 188 -28.33 27.24 -6.82
N LYS A 189 -27.60 27.44 -7.92
CA LYS A 189 -27.60 26.48 -9.02
C LYS A 189 -26.63 25.32 -8.72
N PRO A 190 -26.98 24.08 -9.11
CA PRO A 190 -26.03 22.97 -9.12
C PRO A 190 -24.71 23.34 -9.78
N PHE A 191 -23.58 22.92 -9.21
CA PHE A 191 -22.25 23.25 -9.69
C PHE A 191 -22.03 22.81 -11.17
N VAL A 192 -22.61 21.68 -11.61
CA VAL A 192 -22.57 21.24 -13.02
C VAL A 192 -23.20 22.26 -13.98
N LYS A 193 -24.24 22.98 -13.53
CA LYS A 193 -24.97 23.94 -14.36
C LYS A 193 -24.29 25.31 -14.46
N LEU A 194 -23.15 25.49 -13.77
CA LEU A 194 -22.32 26.68 -13.90
C LEU A 194 -21.52 26.64 -15.21
N THR A 195 -21.31 27.81 -15.82
CA THR A 195 -20.45 27.91 -17.00
C THR A 195 -19.01 27.55 -16.65
N GLU A 196 -18.23 27.09 -17.63
CA GLU A 196 -16.81 26.74 -17.44
C GLU A 196 -15.98 27.89 -16.84
N LYS A 197 -16.24 29.13 -17.29
CA LYS A 197 -15.61 30.33 -16.73
C LYS A 197 -15.96 30.55 -15.26
N GLN A 198 -17.21 30.32 -14.87
CA GLN A 198 -17.64 30.45 -13.47
C GLN A 198 -17.02 29.37 -12.59
N ARG A 199 -16.95 28.12 -13.07
CA ARG A 199 -16.27 27.02 -12.36
C ARG A 199 -14.77 27.29 -12.21
N GLY A 200 -14.11 27.77 -13.27
CA GLY A 200 -12.70 28.15 -13.26
C GLY A 200 -12.39 29.24 -12.23
N ILE A 201 -13.26 30.27 -12.11
CA ILE A 201 -13.11 31.32 -11.08
C ILE A 201 -13.15 30.73 -9.67
N VAL A 202 -14.11 29.85 -9.38
CA VAL A 202 -14.24 29.21 -8.06
C VAL A 202 -13.02 28.32 -7.74
N LEU A 203 -12.54 27.55 -8.71
CA LEU A 203 -11.46 26.58 -8.48
C LEU A 203 -10.08 27.23 -8.45
N ASN A 204 -9.79 28.13 -9.39
CA ASN A 204 -8.44 28.69 -9.62
C ASN A 204 -8.27 30.12 -9.09
N GLY A 205 -9.35 30.76 -8.64
CA GLY A 205 -9.30 32.10 -8.07
C GLY A 205 -9.26 33.22 -9.10
N VAL A 206 -9.00 34.43 -8.61
CA VAL A 206 -8.87 35.66 -9.40
C VAL A 206 -7.75 36.53 -8.84
N GLU A 207 -6.95 37.14 -9.71
CA GLU A 207 -5.84 38.02 -9.33
C GLU A 207 -6.31 39.38 -8.80
N GLU A 208 -7.52 39.81 -9.16
CA GLU A 208 -8.06 41.09 -8.70
C GLU A 208 -8.46 41.07 -7.21
N GLY A 209 -8.15 42.15 -6.49
CA GLY A 209 -8.60 42.36 -5.12
C GLY A 209 -10.12 42.31 -4.97
N LEU A 210 -10.57 41.70 -3.87
CA LEU A 210 -11.95 41.53 -3.47
C LEU A 210 -12.20 42.26 -2.15
N VAL A 211 -13.24 43.09 -2.12
CA VAL A 211 -13.71 43.76 -0.90
C VAL A 211 -14.78 42.88 -0.26
N VAL A 212 -14.45 42.22 0.86
CA VAL A 212 -15.41 41.37 1.57
C VAL A 212 -16.08 42.18 2.67
N LYS A 213 -17.41 42.28 2.60
CA LYS A 213 -18.25 42.92 3.62
C LYS A 213 -18.71 41.87 4.62
N TYR A 214 -18.54 42.14 5.91
CA TYR A 214 -19.03 41.24 6.96
C TYR A 214 -19.57 41.97 8.17
N ARG A 215 -20.47 41.31 8.90
CA ARG A 215 -20.99 41.78 10.18
C ARG A 215 -20.21 41.11 11.30
N ASN A 216 -19.60 41.90 12.18
CA ASN A 216 -18.86 41.37 13.32
C ASN A 216 -19.81 40.88 14.43
N ARG A 217 -19.27 40.22 15.46
CA ARG A 217 -20.02 39.70 16.61
C ARG A 217 -20.83 40.79 17.36
N TYR A 218 -20.47 42.06 17.19
CA TYR A 218 -21.12 43.23 17.81
C TYR A 218 -22.11 43.94 16.86
N GLY A 219 -22.48 43.32 15.74
CA GLY A 219 -23.47 43.84 14.81
C GLY A 219 -22.99 44.99 13.91
N ARG A 220 -21.71 45.41 13.98
CA ARG A 220 -21.13 46.45 13.13
C ARG A 220 -20.65 45.87 11.81
N GLN A 221 -20.89 46.59 10.72
CA GLN A 221 -20.41 46.24 9.39
C GLN A 221 -18.92 46.62 9.28
N ARG A 222 -18.09 45.67 8.86
CA ARG A 222 -16.67 45.88 8.57
C ARG A 222 -16.34 45.36 7.18
N THR A 223 -15.33 45.96 6.57
CA THR A 223 -14.77 45.56 5.27
C THR A 223 -13.31 45.16 5.46
N PHE A 224 -12.87 44.16 4.72
CA PHE A 224 -11.46 43.88 4.52
C PHE A 224 -11.20 43.58 3.05
N ASN A 225 -10.00 43.93 2.59
CA ASN A 225 -9.54 43.62 1.24
C ASN A 225 -8.75 42.32 1.28
N THR A 226 -9.05 41.42 0.36
CA THR A 226 -8.36 40.13 0.24
C THR A 226 -8.31 39.73 -1.23
N HIS A 227 -7.46 38.77 -1.57
CA HIS A 227 -7.44 38.17 -2.90
C HIS A 227 -8.08 36.79 -2.81
N TYR A 228 -8.93 36.46 -3.78
CA TYR A 228 -9.53 35.15 -3.83
C TYR A 228 -8.61 34.21 -4.61
N GLU A 229 -7.78 33.45 -3.88
CA GLU A 229 -6.80 32.53 -4.48
C GLU A 229 -7.44 31.29 -5.13
N GLY A 230 -8.72 31.00 -4.87
CA GLY A 230 -9.39 29.79 -5.37
C GLY A 230 -9.20 28.57 -4.48
N VAL A 231 -10.02 27.54 -4.72
CA VAL A 231 -9.98 26.29 -3.92
C VAL A 231 -8.69 25.52 -4.15
N ILE A 232 -8.27 25.34 -5.40
CA ILE A 232 -7.12 24.50 -5.76
C ILE A 232 -5.80 25.10 -5.22
N PRO A 233 -5.47 26.38 -5.48
CA PRO A 233 -4.25 26.98 -4.93
C PRO A 233 -4.25 27.02 -3.40
N TRP A 234 -5.42 27.21 -2.76
CA TRP A 234 -5.54 27.17 -1.30
C TRP A 234 -5.16 25.79 -0.73
N ILE A 235 -5.66 24.69 -1.30
CA ILE A 235 -5.33 23.33 -0.84
C ILE A 235 -3.83 23.07 -1.02
N LYS A 236 -3.27 23.39 -2.20
CA LYS A 236 -1.86 23.16 -2.50
C LYS A 236 -0.94 23.90 -1.52
N ARG A 237 -1.20 25.19 -1.30
CA ARG A 237 -0.43 26.01 -0.33
C ARG A 237 -0.55 25.48 1.09
N ARG A 238 -1.72 24.97 1.49
CA ARG A 238 -1.94 24.39 2.82
C ARG A 238 -1.25 23.05 3.00
N HIS A 239 -1.16 22.24 1.95
CA HIS A 239 -0.40 20.99 1.93
C HIS A 239 1.11 21.25 2.05
N GLU A 240 1.65 22.13 1.22
CA GLU A 240 3.09 22.51 1.22
C GLU A 240 3.51 23.17 2.52
N GLY A 241 2.64 24.01 3.11
CA GLY A 241 2.88 24.70 4.39
C GLY A 241 2.45 23.91 5.64
N ALA A 242 2.06 22.64 5.52
CA ALA A 242 1.65 21.84 6.67
C ALA A 242 2.85 21.42 7.53
N GLU A 243 2.85 21.84 8.80
CA GLU A 243 3.90 21.51 9.78
C GLU A 243 3.77 20.11 10.39
N SER A 244 2.59 19.48 10.29
CA SER A 244 2.34 18.13 10.82
C SER A 244 1.82 17.19 9.74
N ASP A 245 2.23 15.92 9.82
CA ASP A 245 1.81 14.89 8.87
C ASP A 245 0.29 14.69 8.88
N TRP A 246 -0.33 14.73 10.06
CA TRP A 246 -1.79 14.67 10.18
C TRP A 246 -2.49 15.79 9.40
N ALA A 247 -1.99 17.02 9.49
CA ALA A 247 -2.57 18.14 8.74
C ALA A 247 -2.35 17.97 7.24
N ARG A 248 -1.20 17.44 6.82
CA ARG A 248 -0.87 17.15 5.43
C ARG A 248 -1.82 16.11 4.83
N GLU A 249 -2.01 14.98 5.52
CA GLU A 249 -2.94 13.91 5.13
C GLU A 249 -4.38 14.43 4.95
N GLN A 250 -4.83 15.39 5.76
CA GLN A 250 -6.16 15.99 5.59
C GLN A 250 -6.32 16.71 4.26
N TYR A 251 -5.27 17.34 3.74
CA TYR A 251 -5.30 18.01 2.43
C TYR A 251 -5.04 17.04 1.28
N GLU A 252 -4.21 16.02 1.49
CA GLU A 252 -3.96 14.94 0.51
C GLU A 252 -5.24 14.21 0.13
N SER A 253 -6.23 14.13 1.03
CA SER A 253 -7.55 13.57 0.71
C SER A 253 -8.30 14.28 -0.44
N PHE A 254 -7.91 15.50 -0.79
CA PHE A 254 -8.43 16.24 -1.95
C PHE A 254 -7.49 16.23 -3.16
N MET A 255 -6.40 15.46 -3.09
CA MET A 255 -5.35 15.38 -4.08
C MET A 255 -5.27 13.95 -4.61
N ARG A 256 -4.76 13.81 -5.84
CA ARG A 256 -4.38 12.52 -6.41
C ARG A 256 -2.90 12.54 -6.75
N GLU A 257 -2.28 11.37 -6.66
CA GLU A 257 -1.01 11.16 -7.30
C GLU A 257 -1.20 11.15 -8.81
N VAL A 258 -0.57 12.11 -9.48
CA VAL A 258 -0.51 12.18 -10.93
C VAL A 258 0.92 11.96 -11.41
N PRO A 259 1.13 11.42 -12.62
CA PRO A 259 2.45 11.34 -13.22
C PRO A 259 3.09 12.73 -13.26
N CYS A 260 4.34 12.83 -12.82
CA CYS A 260 5.08 14.08 -12.83
C CYS A 260 5.15 14.62 -14.27
N THR A 261 4.74 15.87 -14.49
CA THR A 261 4.69 16.49 -15.82
C THR A 261 6.05 16.59 -16.50
N ALA A 262 7.15 16.70 -15.73
CA ALA A 262 8.49 16.86 -16.28
C ALA A 262 9.15 15.57 -16.77
N CYS A 263 8.92 14.44 -16.08
CA CYS A 263 9.41 13.13 -16.53
C CYS A 263 8.31 12.23 -17.09
N SER A 264 7.06 12.71 -17.14
CA SER A 264 5.87 11.94 -17.53
C SER A 264 5.71 10.62 -16.77
N GLY A 265 6.13 10.57 -15.50
CA GLY A 265 6.09 9.34 -14.69
C GLY A 265 7.36 8.49 -14.72
N ALA A 266 8.31 8.78 -15.62
CA ALA A 266 9.48 7.94 -15.87
C ALA A 266 10.55 7.97 -14.77
N ARG A 267 10.41 8.83 -13.75
CA ARG A 267 11.32 9.01 -12.59
C ARG A 267 12.74 9.49 -12.92
N LEU A 268 13.11 9.58 -14.20
CA LEU A 268 14.47 9.83 -14.63
C LEU A 268 14.65 11.21 -15.28
N LYS A 269 15.90 11.68 -15.33
CA LYS A 269 16.27 12.90 -16.07
C LYS A 269 16.06 12.73 -17.58
N PRO A 270 15.75 13.80 -18.32
CA PRO A 270 15.64 13.76 -19.78
C PRO A 270 16.89 13.21 -20.48
N SER A 271 18.08 13.48 -19.96
CA SER A 271 19.34 12.96 -20.48
C SER A 271 19.44 11.43 -20.38
N SER A 272 18.96 10.84 -19.28
CA SER A 272 18.92 9.39 -19.08
C SER A 272 17.89 8.72 -19.99
N LEU A 273 16.72 9.36 -20.19
CA LEU A 273 15.66 8.88 -21.08
C LEU A 273 16.03 8.99 -22.58
N ALA A 274 16.97 9.88 -22.91
CA ALA A 274 17.47 10.03 -24.28
C ALA A 274 18.30 8.82 -24.74
N VAL A 275 18.86 8.04 -23.81
CA VAL A 275 19.61 6.81 -24.13
C VAL A 275 18.64 5.69 -24.45
N LYS A 276 18.80 5.07 -25.63
CA LYS A 276 17.89 4.04 -26.14
C LYS A 276 18.61 2.76 -26.51
N VAL A 277 17.95 1.63 -26.27
CA VAL A 277 18.33 0.29 -26.72
C VAL A 277 17.18 -0.24 -27.57
N GLY A 278 17.45 -0.65 -28.81
CA GLY A 278 16.38 -1.10 -29.72
C GLY A 278 15.28 -0.05 -29.97
N ASN A 279 15.67 1.23 -30.04
CA ASN A 279 14.78 2.40 -30.16
C ASN A 279 13.85 2.67 -28.96
N ARG A 280 14.05 1.99 -27.82
CA ARG A 280 13.28 2.18 -26.57
C ARG A 280 14.18 2.71 -25.45
N SER A 281 13.65 3.62 -24.64
CA SER A 281 14.32 4.06 -23.41
C SER A 281 14.16 3.02 -22.28
N ILE A 282 14.93 3.16 -21.19
CA ILE A 282 14.81 2.26 -20.04
C ILE A 282 13.40 2.30 -19.42
N SER A 283 12.77 3.47 -19.31
CA SER A 283 11.40 3.58 -18.80
C SER A 283 10.42 2.87 -19.71
N GLU A 284 10.52 3.07 -21.03
CA GLU A 284 9.63 2.43 -22.00
C GLU A 284 9.68 0.90 -21.88
N VAL A 285 10.86 0.31 -21.65
CA VAL A 285 10.99 -1.16 -21.45
C VAL A 285 10.43 -1.60 -20.09
N CYS A 286 10.54 -0.76 -19.06
CA CYS A 286 10.02 -1.06 -17.72
C CYS A 286 8.49 -0.88 -17.60
N ASP A 287 7.90 0.01 -18.40
CA ASP A 287 6.46 0.30 -18.41
C ASP A 287 5.67 -0.69 -19.28
N MET A 288 6.34 -1.48 -20.11
CA MET A 288 5.73 -2.62 -20.79
C MET A 288 5.38 -3.73 -19.78
N PRO A 289 4.31 -4.50 -20.03
CA PRO A 289 4.07 -5.74 -19.30
C PRO A 289 5.28 -6.67 -19.43
N ILE A 290 5.63 -7.40 -18.37
CA ILE A 290 6.79 -8.31 -18.32
C ILE A 290 6.77 -9.30 -19.49
N GLY A 291 5.59 -9.80 -19.88
CA GLY A 291 5.43 -10.66 -21.06
C GLY A 291 5.85 -10.01 -22.38
N GLU A 292 5.63 -8.71 -22.53
CA GLU A 292 6.06 -7.94 -23.70
C GLU A 292 7.54 -7.55 -23.60
N SER A 293 8.02 -7.12 -22.43
CA SER A 293 9.42 -6.79 -22.19
C SER A 293 10.34 -7.99 -22.45
N ALA A 294 9.92 -9.19 -22.03
CA ALA A 294 10.67 -10.43 -22.30
C ALA A 294 10.75 -10.72 -23.80
N LYS A 295 9.64 -10.59 -24.54
CA LYS A 295 9.63 -10.77 -26.00
C LYS A 295 10.52 -9.73 -26.70
N PHE A 296 10.47 -8.48 -26.26
CA PHE A 296 11.29 -7.40 -26.79
C PHE A 296 12.79 -7.68 -26.61
N LEU A 297 13.21 -8.09 -25.40
CA LEU A 297 14.62 -8.35 -25.09
C LEU A 297 15.18 -9.58 -25.80
N VAL A 298 14.37 -10.63 -25.99
CA VAL A 298 14.76 -11.80 -26.78
C VAL A 298 14.87 -11.45 -28.27
N ALA A 299 14.01 -10.57 -28.79
CA ALA A 299 14.02 -10.13 -30.18
C ALA A 299 15.09 -9.07 -30.50
N LEU A 300 15.85 -8.61 -29.50
CA LEU A 300 16.80 -7.52 -29.66
C LEU A 300 17.96 -7.91 -30.58
N LYS A 301 18.10 -7.19 -31.70
CA LYS A 301 19.22 -7.35 -32.62
C LYS A 301 20.38 -6.44 -32.20
N LEU A 302 21.44 -7.05 -31.69
CA LEU A 302 22.66 -6.37 -31.28
C LEU A 302 23.74 -6.48 -32.37
N SER A 303 24.58 -5.46 -32.50
CA SER A 303 25.80 -5.55 -33.30
C SER A 303 26.78 -6.55 -32.67
N ASP A 304 27.77 -7.04 -33.42
CA ASP A 304 28.76 -7.99 -32.85
C ASP A 304 29.51 -7.40 -31.65
N ARG A 305 29.82 -6.09 -31.69
CA ARG A 305 30.43 -5.36 -30.57
C ARG A 305 29.50 -5.31 -29.36
N ASP A 306 28.25 -4.92 -29.56
CA ASP A 306 27.29 -4.78 -28.45
C ASP A 306 26.94 -6.13 -27.85
N ARG A 307 26.82 -7.17 -28.69
CA ARG A 307 26.61 -8.55 -28.23
C ARG A 307 27.75 -8.99 -27.32
N MET A 308 29.01 -8.76 -27.68
CA MET A 308 30.16 -9.15 -26.87
C MET A 308 30.14 -8.52 -25.46
N ILE A 309 29.59 -7.31 -25.32
CA ILE A 309 29.50 -6.59 -24.04
C ILE A 309 28.25 -7.02 -23.27
N ALA A 310 27.10 -7.09 -23.94
CA ALA A 310 25.79 -7.23 -23.32
C ALA A 310 25.31 -8.68 -23.14
N GLU A 311 25.89 -9.67 -23.84
CA GLU A 311 25.40 -11.05 -23.86
C GLU A 311 25.15 -11.63 -22.47
N ARG A 312 26.11 -11.47 -21.54
CA ARG A 312 25.97 -11.96 -20.16
C ARG A 312 24.82 -11.27 -19.42
N VAL A 313 24.68 -9.96 -19.62
CA VAL A 313 23.64 -9.15 -18.98
C VAL A 313 22.26 -9.48 -19.55
N THR A 314 22.13 -9.56 -20.87
CA THR A 314 20.87 -9.92 -21.54
C THR A 314 20.43 -11.34 -21.19
N LYS A 315 21.37 -12.29 -21.07
CA LYS A 315 21.08 -13.65 -20.61
C LYS A 315 20.51 -13.66 -19.19
N GLU A 316 21.12 -12.90 -18.28
CA GLU A 316 20.65 -12.78 -16.88
C GLU A 316 19.27 -12.11 -16.80
N ILE A 317 19.04 -11.03 -17.56
CA ILE A 317 17.73 -10.36 -17.59
C ILE A 317 16.66 -11.30 -18.14
N ASN A 318 16.92 -11.97 -19.27
CA ASN A 318 15.96 -12.90 -19.86
C ASN A 318 15.66 -14.08 -18.94
N ALA A 319 16.63 -14.57 -18.18
CA ALA A 319 16.41 -15.61 -17.17
C ALA A 319 15.47 -15.10 -16.04
N ARG A 320 15.74 -13.91 -15.49
CA ARG A 320 14.90 -13.31 -14.43
C ARG A 320 13.47 -13.02 -14.88
N LEU A 321 13.31 -12.49 -16.10
CA LEU A 321 11.98 -12.30 -16.67
C LEU A 321 11.29 -13.65 -16.89
N GLY A 322 12.02 -14.66 -17.37
CA GLY A 322 11.51 -16.03 -17.48
C GLY A 322 10.94 -16.56 -16.15
N PHE A 323 11.64 -16.38 -15.04
CA PHE A 323 11.12 -16.80 -13.73
C PHE A 323 9.85 -16.05 -13.30
N LEU A 324 9.73 -14.76 -13.64
CA LEU A 324 8.50 -13.98 -13.38
C LEU A 324 7.32 -14.48 -14.24
N LEU A 325 7.59 -14.89 -15.49
CA LEU A 325 6.60 -15.50 -16.37
C LEU A 325 6.16 -16.89 -15.86
N ASP A 326 7.12 -17.70 -15.39
CA ASP A 326 6.85 -19.04 -14.85
C ASP A 326 5.90 -18.99 -13.64
N VAL A 327 5.99 -17.95 -12.80
CA VAL A 327 5.07 -17.73 -11.67
C VAL A 327 3.81 -16.93 -12.02
N GLY A 328 3.54 -16.66 -13.31
CA GLY A 328 2.28 -16.03 -13.76
C GLY A 328 2.16 -14.53 -13.48
N LEU A 329 3.28 -13.80 -13.49
CA LEU A 329 3.31 -12.34 -13.29
C LEU A 329 3.53 -11.55 -14.59
N ASP A 330 3.17 -12.14 -15.73
CA ASP A 330 3.41 -11.59 -17.07
C ASP A 330 2.69 -10.26 -17.34
N TYR A 331 1.58 -10.02 -16.64
CA TYR A 331 0.74 -8.83 -16.76
C TYR A 331 1.27 -7.60 -16.02
N LEU A 332 2.21 -7.79 -15.08
CA LEU A 332 2.80 -6.70 -14.31
C LEU A 332 3.81 -5.92 -15.15
N THR A 333 3.98 -4.64 -14.84
CA THR A 333 5.10 -3.84 -15.37
C THR A 333 6.25 -3.86 -14.38
N LEU A 334 7.49 -3.71 -14.87
CA LEU A 334 8.68 -3.58 -14.01
C LEU A 334 8.70 -2.26 -13.24
N SER A 335 7.95 -1.25 -13.71
CA SER A 335 7.80 0.06 -13.06
C SER A 335 6.73 0.10 -11.96
N ARG A 336 5.90 -0.94 -11.81
CA ARG A 336 4.83 -0.99 -10.80
C ARG A 336 5.41 -0.80 -9.39
N SER A 337 4.76 0.04 -8.60
CA SER A 337 5.16 0.29 -7.21
C SER A 337 5.05 -0.99 -6.38
N ALA A 338 6.08 -1.29 -5.58
CA ALA A 338 6.07 -2.44 -4.70
C ALA A 338 4.94 -2.38 -3.64
N GLY A 339 4.56 -1.16 -3.23
CA GLY A 339 3.50 -0.95 -2.25
C GLY A 339 2.08 -1.22 -2.77
N THR A 340 1.90 -1.34 -4.10
CA THR A 340 0.58 -1.64 -4.70
C THR A 340 0.43 -3.11 -5.07
N LEU A 341 1.43 -3.95 -4.76
CA LEU A 341 1.37 -5.38 -5.02
C LEU A 341 0.50 -6.08 -3.98
N ALA A 342 -0.32 -7.04 -4.43
CA ALA A 342 -1.02 -7.95 -3.53
C ALA A 342 -0.02 -8.87 -2.80
N GLY A 343 -0.42 -9.41 -1.64
CA GLY A 343 0.43 -10.32 -0.85
C GLY A 343 0.96 -11.50 -1.67
N GLY A 344 0.08 -12.17 -2.43
CA GLY A 344 0.45 -13.26 -3.34
C GLY A 344 1.37 -12.82 -4.49
N GLU A 345 1.20 -11.60 -5.04
CA GLU A 345 2.10 -11.05 -6.07
C GLU A 345 3.51 -10.85 -5.50
N ALA A 346 3.63 -10.23 -4.33
CA ALA A 346 4.91 -10.00 -3.66
C ALA A 346 5.61 -11.32 -3.30
N GLN A 347 4.86 -12.31 -2.83
CA GLN A 347 5.37 -13.65 -2.53
C GLN A 347 5.89 -14.36 -3.78
N ARG A 348 5.16 -14.30 -4.90
CA ARG A 348 5.58 -14.90 -6.18
C ARG A 348 6.82 -14.20 -6.76
N ILE A 349 6.95 -12.88 -6.63
CA ILE A 349 8.19 -12.16 -6.99
C ILE A 349 9.37 -12.66 -6.16
N ARG A 350 9.16 -12.90 -4.86
CA ARG A 350 10.19 -13.47 -3.97
C ARG A 350 10.55 -14.88 -4.42
N LEU A 351 9.57 -15.73 -4.74
CA LEU A 351 9.79 -17.09 -5.24
C LEU A 351 10.60 -17.09 -6.55
N ALA A 352 10.22 -16.25 -7.53
CA ALA A 352 10.96 -16.08 -8.78
C ALA A 352 12.42 -15.65 -8.53
N SER A 353 12.63 -14.75 -7.57
CA SER A 353 13.98 -14.31 -7.17
C SER A 353 14.79 -15.44 -6.52
N GLN A 354 14.14 -16.31 -5.74
CA GLN A 354 14.81 -17.47 -5.14
C GLN A 354 15.19 -18.53 -6.18
N ILE A 355 14.32 -18.80 -7.15
CA ILE A 355 14.64 -19.71 -8.26
C ILE A 355 15.83 -19.18 -9.06
N GLY A 356 15.86 -17.88 -9.32
CA GLY A 356 16.97 -17.24 -10.03
C GLY A 356 18.29 -17.18 -9.25
N SER A 357 18.28 -17.44 -7.94
CA SER A 357 19.52 -17.52 -7.15
C SER A 357 20.35 -18.77 -7.46
N GLY A 358 19.73 -19.82 -8.02
CA GLY A 358 20.40 -21.07 -8.36
C GLY A 358 20.97 -21.82 -7.15
N LEU A 359 20.44 -21.56 -5.95
CA LEU A 359 20.87 -22.24 -4.73
C LEU A 359 20.49 -23.73 -4.78
N VAL A 360 21.36 -24.58 -4.22
CA VAL A 360 21.20 -26.04 -4.10
C VAL A 360 21.42 -26.43 -2.64
N GLY A 361 20.73 -27.47 -2.18
CA GLY A 361 20.82 -27.91 -0.77
C GLY A 361 20.10 -26.97 0.21
N THR A 362 19.19 -26.15 -0.29
CA THR A 362 18.40 -25.22 0.54
C THR A 362 17.07 -25.85 0.93
N LEU A 363 16.62 -25.58 2.16
CA LEU A 363 15.27 -25.87 2.61
C LEU A 363 14.38 -24.63 2.42
N TYR A 364 13.49 -24.70 1.44
CA TYR A 364 12.49 -23.66 1.21
C TYR A 364 11.23 -24.01 2.02
N VAL A 365 10.81 -23.08 2.88
CA VAL A 365 9.53 -23.16 3.60
C VAL A 365 8.63 -22.08 3.04
N LEU A 366 7.54 -22.49 2.42
CA LEU A 366 6.59 -21.64 1.71
C LEU A 366 5.24 -21.71 2.43
N ASP A 367 4.62 -20.55 2.60
CA ASP A 367 3.35 -20.38 3.28
C ASP A 367 2.27 -20.03 2.23
N GLU A 368 1.48 -21.00 1.81
CA GLU A 368 0.36 -20.87 0.86
C GLU A 368 0.68 -20.07 -0.42
N PRO A 369 1.62 -20.54 -1.27
CA PRO A 369 1.99 -19.84 -2.49
C PRO A 369 0.85 -19.74 -3.53
N SER A 370 -0.25 -20.49 -3.38
CA SER A 370 -1.45 -20.40 -4.23
C SER A 370 -2.33 -19.15 -3.95
N ILE A 371 -2.05 -18.38 -2.89
CA ILE A 371 -2.86 -17.19 -2.52
C ILE A 371 -2.96 -16.18 -3.68
N GLY A 372 -4.19 -15.71 -3.94
CA GLY A 372 -4.50 -14.74 -4.99
C GLY A 372 -4.11 -15.20 -6.39
N LEU A 373 -3.98 -16.52 -6.60
CA LEU A 373 -3.72 -17.14 -7.88
C LEU A 373 -4.99 -17.81 -8.40
N HIS A 374 -5.29 -17.59 -9.67
CA HIS A 374 -6.42 -18.25 -10.31
C HIS A 374 -6.10 -19.73 -10.58
N GLN A 375 -7.11 -20.63 -10.50
CA GLN A 375 -6.90 -22.07 -10.66
C GLN A 375 -6.17 -22.45 -11.96
N ARG A 376 -6.42 -21.69 -13.03
CA ARG A 376 -5.72 -21.83 -14.32
C ARG A 376 -4.19 -21.78 -14.18
N ASP A 377 -3.69 -20.87 -13.35
CA ASP A 377 -2.26 -20.58 -13.23
C ASP A 377 -1.60 -21.42 -12.13
N ASN A 378 -2.39 -22.09 -11.30
CA ASN A 378 -1.92 -22.96 -10.22
C ASN A 378 -1.01 -24.09 -10.72
N ARG A 379 -1.29 -24.67 -11.88
CA ARG A 379 -0.41 -25.71 -12.46
C ARG A 379 1.00 -25.18 -12.74
N ARG A 380 1.12 -23.93 -13.21
CA ARG A 380 2.44 -23.33 -13.49
C ARG A 380 3.24 -23.13 -12.20
N LEU A 381 2.56 -22.76 -11.12
CA LEU A 381 3.17 -22.66 -9.80
C LEU A 381 3.70 -24.03 -9.34
N ILE A 382 2.88 -25.08 -9.43
CA ILE A 382 3.28 -26.45 -9.06
C ILE A 382 4.51 -26.92 -9.86
N ASP A 383 4.49 -26.73 -11.19
CA ASP A 383 5.62 -27.10 -12.05
C ASP A 383 6.90 -26.34 -11.66
N THR A 384 6.74 -25.08 -11.22
CA THR A 384 7.84 -24.26 -10.72
C THR A 384 8.40 -24.76 -9.39
N LEU A 385 7.53 -25.22 -8.48
CA LEU A 385 7.93 -25.83 -7.20
C LEU A 385 8.66 -27.16 -7.41
N HIS A 386 8.19 -27.98 -8.36
CA HIS A 386 8.90 -29.21 -8.77
C HIS A 386 10.28 -28.88 -9.32
N ARG A 387 10.41 -27.85 -10.17
CA ARG A 387 11.73 -27.41 -10.66
C ARG A 387 12.65 -26.98 -9.51
N LEU A 388 12.12 -26.24 -8.53
CA LEU A 388 12.89 -25.80 -7.37
C LEU A 388 13.42 -27.00 -6.56
N ARG A 389 12.59 -28.03 -6.35
CA ARG A 389 12.97 -29.31 -5.74
C ARG A 389 14.03 -30.02 -6.57
N ASP A 390 13.80 -30.17 -7.87
CA ASP A 390 14.65 -30.95 -8.79
C ASP A 390 16.04 -30.33 -9.02
N LEU A 391 16.22 -29.04 -8.72
CA LEU A 391 17.54 -28.41 -8.61
C LEU A 391 18.40 -28.97 -7.45
N GLY A 392 17.84 -29.81 -6.59
CA GLY A 392 18.51 -30.41 -5.44
C GLY A 392 18.17 -29.70 -4.11
N ASN A 393 16.97 -29.11 -4.04
CA ASN A 393 16.47 -28.46 -2.82
C ASN A 393 15.34 -29.28 -2.19
N THR A 394 15.04 -28.98 -0.93
CA THR A 394 13.83 -29.49 -0.26
C THR A 394 12.82 -28.37 -0.16
N VAL A 395 11.57 -28.65 -0.52
CA VAL A 395 10.49 -27.65 -0.50
C VAL A 395 9.41 -28.16 0.45
N ILE A 396 9.17 -27.42 1.53
CA ILE A 396 8.04 -27.62 2.44
C ILE A 396 7.03 -26.53 2.14
N VAL A 397 5.81 -26.92 1.80
CA VAL A 397 4.72 -26.00 1.48
C VAL A 397 3.60 -26.24 2.49
N VAL A 398 3.18 -25.19 3.19
CA VAL A 398 1.92 -25.17 3.92
C VAL A 398 0.85 -24.80 2.91
N GLU A 399 -0.11 -25.70 2.68
CA GLU A 399 -1.13 -25.52 1.64
C GLU A 399 -2.46 -26.16 2.02
N HIS A 400 -3.50 -25.64 1.38
CA HIS A 400 -4.87 -26.13 1.47
C HIS A 400 -5.46 -26.38 0.08
N ASP A 401 -4.78 -26.00 -1.00
CA ASP A 401 -5.21 -26.29 -2.37
C ASP A 401 -5.13 -27.79 -2.72
N GLU A 402 -6.21 -28.29 -3.34
CA GLU A 402 -6.36 -29.71 -3.64
C GLU A 402 -5.34 -30.21 -4.68
N ASP A 403 -5.05 -29.41 -5.71
CA ASP A 403 -4.12 -29.80 -6.78
C ASP A 403 -2.67 -29.86 -6.25
N THR A 404 -2.28 -28.88 -5.44
CA THR A 404 -0.95 -28.84 -4.82
C THR A 404 -0.74 -30.01 -3.86
N ILE A 405 -1.75 -30.35 -3.06
CA ILE A 405 -1.70 -31.52 -2.18
C ILE A 405 -1.55 -32.81 -3.00
N LYS A 406 -2.33 -32.98 -4.08
CA LYS A 406 -2.27 -34.18 -4.94
C LYS A 406 -0.92 -34.36 -5.62
N GLU A 407 -0.26 -33.28 -6.00
CA GLU A 407 1.04 -33.28 -6.71
C GLU A 407 2.25 -33.32 -5.76
N SER A 408 2.03 -33.37 -4.45
CA SER A 408 3.11 -33.46 -3.46
C SER A 408 3.71 -34.87 -3.37
N ASP A 409 5.02 -34.94 -3.14
CA ASP A 409 5.72 -36.23 -2.97
C ASP A 409 5.37 -36.89 -1.61
N TRP A 410 5.15 -36.05 -0.60
CA TRP A 410 4.90 -36.40 0.79
C TRP A 410 3.97 -35.37 1.41
N ILE A 411 2.99 -35.82 2.19
CA ILE A 411 2.08 -34.97 2.94
C ILE A 411 2.24 -35.21 4.43
N VAL A 412 2.21 -34.13 5.21
CA VAL A 412 2.11 -34.14 6.67
C VAL A 412 0.79 -33.44 7.02
N ASP A 413 -0.17 -34.20 7.54
CA ASP A 413 -1.45 -33.69 8.02
C ASP A 413 -1.35 -33.40 9.52
N ILE A 414 -1.58 -32.15 9.90
CA ILE A 414 -1.50 -31.67 11.28
C ILE A 414 -2.94 -31.42 11.77
N GLY A 415 -3.34 -32.04 12.87
CA GLY A 415 -4.73 -32.01 13.32
C GLY A 415 -5.03 -33.12 14.32
N PRO A 416 -6.30 -33.41 14.67
CA PRO A 416 -7.50 -33.17 13.87
C PRO A 416 -8.22 -31.84 14.14
N GLY A 417 -7.78 -31.04 15.11
CA GLY A 417 -8.39 -29.75 15.48
C GLY A 417 -7.41 -28.58 15.45
N ALA A 418 -7.87 -27.41 15.90
CA ALA A 418 -7.07 -26.18 15.99
C ALA A 418 -6.69 -25.85 17.45
N GLY A 419 -5.62 -25.09 17.64
CA GLY A 419 -5.11 -24.69 18.97
C GLY A 419 -4.76 -25.90 19.84
N GLU A 420 -5.29 -25.91 21.07
CA GLU A 420 -5.01 -26.96 22.07
C GLU A 420 -5.59 -28.34 21.69
N HIS A 421 -6.48 -28.39 20.69
CA HIS A 421 -7.02 -29.64 20.13
C HIS A 421 -6.30 -30.09 18.84
N GLY A 422 -5.23 -29.38 18.45
CA GLY A 422 -4.39 -29.68 17.30
C GLY A 422 -2.93 -29.95 17.70
N GLY A 423 -2.01 -29.72 16.76
CA GLY A 423 -0.57 -29.86 17.01
C GLY A 423 -0.05 -31.31 17.01
N GLU A 424 -0.90 -32.27 16.68
CA GLU A 424 -0.53 -33.67 16.47
C GLU A 424 -0.39 -33.97 14.98
N VAL A 425 0.50 -34.91 14.64
CA VAL A 425 0.65 -35.41 13.28
C VAL A 425 -0.34 -36.55 13.07
N VAL A 426 -1.45 -36.27 12.37
CA VAL A 426 -2.49 -37.26 12.05
C VAL A 426 -1.99 -38.25 11.01
N TYR A 427 -1.26 -37.74 10.02
CA TYR A 427 -0.71 -38.54 8.93
C TYR A 427 0.62 -37.95 8.45
N SER A 428 1.57 -38.82 8.14
CA SER A 428 2.82 -38.45 7.49
C SER A 428 3.21 -39.57 6.53
N GLY A 429 3.14 -39.30 5.22
CA GLY A 429 3.32 -40.34 4.22
C GLY A 429 3.12 -39.86 2.80
N LYS A 430 3.06 -40.82 1.88
CA LYS A 430 2.68 -40.57 0.48
C LYS A 430 1.22 -40.15 0.39
N VAL A 431 0.90 -39.20 -0.48
CA VAL A 431 -0.46 -38.63 -0.63
C VAL A 431 -1.54 -39.69 -0.82
N ALA A 432 -1.29 -40.74 -1.60
CA ALA A 432 -2.26 -41.81 -1.83
C ALA A 432 -2.72 -42.54 -0.55
N GLY A 433 -2.00 -42.43 0.56
CA GLY A 433 -2.36 -43.03 1.84
C GLY A 433 -3.33 -42.20 2.68
N ILE A 434 -3.40 -40.88 2.50
CA ILE A 434 -4.16 -39.98 3.41
C ILE A 434 -5.66 -40.27 3.39
N GLY A 435 -6.25 -40.61 2.24
CA GLY A 435 -7.68 -40.91 2.11
C GLY A 435 -8.16 -42.15 2.88
N LYS A 436 -7.23 -43.00 3.32
CA LYS A 436 -7.52 -44.19 4.15
C LYS A 436 -7.60 -43.86 5.64
N VAL A 437 -7.04 -42.74 6.07
CA VAL A 437 -7.01 -42.33 7.47
C VAL A 437 -8.38 -41.75 7.83
N ALA A 438 -9.07 -42.38 8.77
CA ALA A 438 -10.41 -41.94 9.18
C ALA A 438 -10.38 -40.61 9.94
N ASP A 439 -9.35 -40.38 10.75
CA ASP A 439 -9.24 -39.18 11.59
C ASP A 439 -8.74 -37.94 10.83
N SER A 440 -8.22 -38.11 9.61
CA SER A 440 -7.78 -37.00 8.76
C SER A 440 -8.96 -36.32 8.09
N VAL A 441 -9.27 -35.10 8.52
CA VAL A 441 -10.31 -34.28 7.87
C VAL A 441 -9.90 -34.00 6.42
N THR A 442 -8.64 -33.62 6.20
CA THR A 442 -8.04 -33.42 4.88
C THR A 442 -8.22 -34.65 3.98
N GLY A 443 -7.90 -35.85 4.50
CA GLY A 443 -8.07 -37.10 3.78
C GLY A 443 -9.53 -37.42 3.44
N GLN A 444 -10.49 -37.03 4.29
CA GLN A 444 -11.92 -37.18 3.98
C GLN A 444 -12.37 -36.29 2.83
N TYR A 445 -11.85 -35.06 2.71
CA TYR A 445 -12.14 -34.17 1.58
C TYR A 445 -11.48 -34.68 0.29
N ILE A 446 -10.19 -35.05 0.33
CA ILE A 446 -9.46 -35.58 -0.83
C ILE A 446 -10.09 -36.89 -1.34
N ALA A 447 -10.58 -37.74 -0.44
CA ALA A 447 -11.26 -38.98 -0.79
C ALA A 447 -12.73 -38.78 -1.23
N GLY A 448 -13.26 -37.54 -1.20
CA GLY A 448 -14.65 -37.23 -1.53
C GLY A 448 -15.68 -37.73 -0.51
N LYS A 449 -15.26 -38.16 0.70
CA LYS A 449 -16.16 -38.53 1.80
C LYS A 449 -16.84 -37.31 2.41
N ARG A 450 -16.16 -36.16 2.37
CA ARG A 450 -16.71 -34.83 2.66
C ARG A 450 -16.53 -33.94 1.43
N SER A 451 -17.43 -32.99 1.27
CA SER A 451 -17.38 -31.97 0.24
C SER A 451 -18.23 -30.78 0.64
N ILE A 452 -17.93 -29.59 0.11
CA ILE A 452 -18.85 -28.45 0.19
C ILE A 452 -19.93 -28.63 -0.87
N PRO A 453 -21.21 -28.82 -0.49
CA PRO A 453 -22.28 -29.09 -1.45
C PRO A 453 -22.66 -27.82 -2.22
N VAL A 454 -23.04 -27.99 -3.48
CA VAL A 454 -23.67 -26.92 -4.26
C VAL A 454 -25.09 -26.68 -3.73
N PRO A 455 -25.51 -25.42 -3.47
CA PRO A 455 -26.87 -25.13 -3.03
C PRO A 455 -27.92 -25.69 -4.01
N ALA A 456 -28.89 -26.45 -3.48
CA ALA A 456 -29.96 -27.02 -4.31
C ALA A 456 -30.90 -25.95 -4.91
N GLN A 457 -31.03 -24.81 -4.23
CA GLN A 457 -31.72 -23.62 -4.72
C GLN A 457 -30.84 -22.41 -4.41
N ARG A 458 -30.58 -21.58 -5.43
CA ARG A 458 -29.92 -20.28 -5.28
C ARG A 458 -30.95 -19.19 -5.00
N ARG A 459 -30.55 -18.13 -4.30
CA ARG A 459 -31.39 -16.94 -4.12
C ARG A 459 -31.58 -16.28 -5.48
N LYS A 460 -32.82 -15.94 -5.80
CA LYS A 460 -33.12 -15.21 -7.04
C LYS A 460 -32.82 -13.73 -6.82
N PRO A 461 -32.05 -13.07 -7.72
CA PRO A 461 -31.82 -11.64 -7.62
C PRO A 461 -33.16 -10.89 -7.66
N GLY A 462 -33.30 -9.90 -6.77
CA GLY A 462 -34.47 -9.03 -6.71
C GLY A 462 -34.46 -7.98 -7.83
N SER A 463 -35.30 -6.94 -7.71
CA SER A 463 -35.24 -5.77 -8.60
C SER A 463 -34.09 -4.81 -8.25
N ASP A 464 -33.58 -4.92 -7.03
CA ASP A 464 -32.68 -3.95 -6.43
C ASP A 464 -31.24 -4.28 -6.77
N HIS A 465 -30.56 -3.37 -7.47
CA HIS A 465 -29.19 -3.53 -7.95
C HIS A 465 -28.36 -2.30 -7.63
N LEU A 466 -27.08 -2.55 -7.36
CA LEU A 466 -26.04 -1.53 -7.34
C LEU A 466 -25.34 -1.57 -8.70
N VAL A 467 -25.28 -0.44 -9.41
CA VAL A 467 -24.72 -0.41 -10.77
C VAL A 467 -23.53 0.52 -10.83
N VAL A 468 -22.34 -0.05 -11.08
CA VAL A 468 -21.13 0.73 -11.35
C VAL A 468 -21.09 1.06 -12.83
N ARG A 469 -21.04 2.35 -13.19
CA ARG A 469 -21.01 2.80 -14.59
C ARG A 469 -19.68 3.39 -14.99
N GLY A 470 -19.22 3.07 -16.19
CA GLY A 470 -18.06 3.66 -16.85
C GLY A 470 -16.77 3.54 -16.04
N ALA A 471 -16.57 2.41 -15.36
CA ALA A 471 -15.38 2.13 -14.57
C ALA A 471 -14.14 2.04 -15.47
N ARG A 472 -13.16 2.91 -15.22
CA ARG A 472 -12.01 3.16 -16.11
C ARG A 472 -10.70 3.41 -15.34
N GLU A 473 -10.65 3.01 -14.08
CA GLU A 473 -9.42 3.05 -13.29
C GLU A 473 -8.48 1.91 -13.71
N HIS A 474 -7.17 2.19 -13.69
CA HIS A 474 -6.12 1.26 -14.13
C HIS A 474 -6.40 0.58 -15.48
N ASN A 475 -6.62 -0.74 -15.50
CA ASN A 475 -6.84 -1.51 -16.72
C ASN A 475 -8.31 -1.70 -17.10
N LEU A 476 -9.27 -1.18 -16.31
CA LEU A 476 -10.70 -1.31 -16.59
C LEU A 476 -11.08 -0.53 -17.86
N LYS A 477 -11.83 -1.17 -18.77
CA LYS A 477 -12.11 -0.66 -20.12
C LYS A 477 -13.48 0.02 -20.23
N ASN A 478 -13.75 0.99 -19.37
CA ASN A 478 -15.02 1.72 -19.31
C ASN A 478 -16.22 0.77 -19.21
N ILE A 479 -16.19 -0.12 -18.22
CA ILE A 479 -17.20 -1.17 -18.02
C ILE A 479 -18.37 -0.68 -17.17
N ASP A 480 -19.55 -1.23 -17.45
CA ASP A 480 -20.73 -1.13 -16.61
C ASP A 480 -20.94 -2.51 -15.95
N VAL A 481 -21.17 -2.55 -14.64
CA VAL A 481 -21.34 -3.80 -13.87
C VAL A 481 -22.54 -3.68 -12.96
N GLU A 482 -23.44 -4.67 -12.99
CA GLU A 482 -24.61 -4.75 -12.13
C GLU A 482 -24.36 -5.74 -10.97
N ILE A 483 -24.69 -5.33 -9.75
CA ILE A 483 -24.51 -6.14 -8.54
C ILE A 483 -25.88 -6.31 -7.88
N PRO A 484 -26.48 -7.51 -7.90
CA PRO A 484 -27.77 -7.73 -7.27
C PRO A 484 -27.67 -7.64 -5.75
N LEU A 485 -28.57 -6.87 -5.13
CA LEU A 485 -28.64 -6.73 -3.68
C LEU A 485 -29.40 -7.91 -3.05
N GLY A 486 -29.12 -8.19 -1.78
CA GLY A 486 -29.72 -9.30 -1.02
C GLY A 486 -29.25 -10.69 -1.44
N CYS A 487 -28.13 -10.77 -2.17
CA CYS A 487 -27.56 -12.00 -2.71
C CYS A 487 -26.11 -12.22 -2.23
N PHE A 488 -25.64 -13.46 -2.33
CA PHE A 488 -24.22 -13.79 -2.23
C PHE A 488 -23.56 -13.65 -3.60
N VAL A 489 -22.75 -12.60 -3.79
CA VAL A 489 -22.16 -12.23 -5.08
C VAL A 489 -20.64 -12.49 -5.06
N ALA A 490 -20.12 -13.23 -6.04
CA ALA A 490 -18.69 -13.47 -6.19
C ALA A 490 -18.13 -12.72 -7.41
N VAL A 491 -17.13 -11.87 -7.19
CA VAL A 491 -16.32 -11.27 -8.25
C VAL A 491 -15.11 -12.17 -8.47
N THR A 492 -15.00 -12.75 -9.67
CA THR A 492 -13.95 -13.72 -10.01
C THR A 492 -13.21 -13.32 -11.28
N GLY A 493 -12.28 -14.17 -11.71
CA GLY A 493 -11.43 -13.97 -12.88
C GLY A 493 -9.94 -14.00 -12.55
N VAL A 494 -9.10 -13.98 -13.58
CA VAL A 494 -7.64 -14.20 -13.44
C VAL A 494 -6.93 -13.08 -12.64
N SER A 495 -5.74 -13.37 -12.13
CA SER A 495 -4.93 -12.36 -11.41
C SER A 495 -4.60 -11.19 -12.33
N GLY A 496 -4.77 -9.96 -11.84
CA GLY A 496 -4.59 -8.75 -12.65
C GLY A 496 -5.76 -8.38 -13.57
N SER A 497 -6.90 -9.08 -13.56
CA SER A 497 -8.03 -8.75 -14.44
C SER A 497 -8.78 -7.46 -14.09
N GLY A 498 -8.55 -6.90 -12.90
CA GLY A 498 -9.18 -5.67 -12.41
C GLY A 498 -10.19 -5.84 -11.27
N LYS A 499 -10.28 -7.04 -10.65
CA LYS A 499 -11.19 -7.34 -9.51
C LYS A 499 -11.06 -6.35 -8.36
N SER A 500 -9.84 -6.21 -7.82
CA SER A 500 -9.55 -5.26 -6.72
C SER A 500 -9.81 -3.83 -7.15
N THR A 501 -9.51 -3.46 -8.40
CA THR A 501 -9.79 -2.10 -8.91
C THR A 501 -11.28 -1.80 -8.97
N LEU A 502 -12.10 -2.75 -9.42
CA LEU A 502 -13.55 -2.56 -9.45
C LEU A 502 -14.15 -2.45 -8.05
N VAL A 503 -13.78 -3.35 -7.14
CA VAL A 503 -14.43 -3.47 -5.82
C VAL A 503 -13.79 -2.54 -4.78
N ARG A 504 -12.47 -2.50 -4.68
CA ARG A 504 -11.73 -1.75 -3.65
C ARG A 504 -11.37 -0.35 -4.07
N ASP A 505 -10.95 -0.14 -5.31
CA ASP A 505 -10.51 1.21 -5.72
C ASP A 505 -11.69 2.09 -6.16
N ILE A 506 -12.77 1.49 -6.71
CA ILE A 506 -13.94 2.24 -7.19
C ILE A 506 -15.13 2.08 -6.23
N LEU A 507 -15.66 0.86 -6.08
CA LEU A 507 -16.95 0.64 -5.41
C LEU A 507 -16.91 1.02 -3.93
N LEU A 508 -15.91 0.54 -3.18
CA LEU A 508 -15.78 0.79 -1.76
C LEU A 508 -15.65 2.30 -1.43
N PRO A 509 -14.68 3.06 -2.00
CA PRO A 509 -14.58 4.49 -1.74
C PRO A 509 -15.83 5.26 -2.17
N ALA A 510 -16.48 4.88 -3.27
CA ALA A 510 -17.74 5.50 -3.69
C ALA A 510 -18.86 5.31 -2.64
N LEU A 511 -18.99 4.10 -2.10
CA LEU A 511 -19.93 3.80 -1.02
C LEU A 511 -19.55 4.52 0.28
N MET A 512 -18.28 4.50 0.68
CA MET A 512 -17.79 5.17 1.89
C MET A 512 -17.97 6.69 1.82
N GLN A 513 -17.74 7.29 0.65
CA GLN A 513 -17.95 8.73 0.42
C GLN A 513 -19.43 9.10 0.53
N ARG A 514 -20.35 8.26 0.06
CA ARG A 514 -21.78 8.56 0.11
C ARG A 514 -22.46 8.24 1.44
N ILE A 515 -22.12 7.11 2.05
CA ILE A 515 -22.73 6.64 3.29
C ILE A 515 -22.06 7.29 4.51
N TYR A 516 -20.73 7.31 4.56
CA TYR A 516 -19.97 7.79 5.72
C TYR A 516 -19.32 9.16 5.53
N LYS A 517 -19.47 9.78 4.36
CA LYS A 517 -18.81 11.05 4.01
C LYS A 517 -17.27 10.92 4.11
N SER A 518 -16.75 9.74 3.78
CA SER A 518 -15.30 9.53 3.66
C SER A 518 -14.71 10.53 2.67
N LYS A 519 -13.48 10.94 2.93
CA LYS A 519 -12.71 11.83 2.05
C LYS A 519 -11.89 11.07 1.01
N GLU A 520 -11.87 9.74 1.10
CA GLU A 520 -11.14 8.91 0.15
C GLU A 520 -11.75 9.01 -1.24
N ALA A 521 -10.85 9.18 -2.21
CA ALA A 521 -11.18 9.39 -3.60
C ALA A 521 -11.48 8.05 -4.29
N PRO A 522 -12.70 7.83 -4.84
CA PRO A 522 -12.91 6.68 -5.69
C PRO A 522 -12.07 6.79 -6.97
N GLY A 523 -11.61 5.63 -7.46
CA GLY A 523 -11.02 5.46 -8.77
C GLY A 523 -11.95 5.99 -9.86
N ARG A 524 -11.39 6.28 -11.04
CA ARG A 524 -12.09 6.89 -12.16
C ARG A 524 -13.27 6.01 -12.60
N HIS A 525 -14.47 6.56 -12.44
CA HIS A 525 -15.73 5.95 -12.89
C HIS A 525 -16.71 7.06 -13.31
N LYS A 526 -17.91 6.71 -13.82
CA LYS A 526 -18.93 7.68 -14.22
C LYS A 526 -19.92 7.94 -13.09
N SER A 527 -20.53 6.89 -12.56
CA SER A 527 -21.43 6.95 -11.40
C SER A 527 -21.57 5.56 -10.77
N VAL A 528 -22.04 5.52 -9.53
CA VAL A 528 -22.51 4.30 -8.89
C VAL A 528 -23.96 4.54 -8.49
N ASP A 529 -24.88 3.83 -9.16
CA ASP A 529 -26.33 3.97 -8.97
C ASP A 529 -26.81 2.93 -7.95
N GLY A 530 -27.86 3.23 -7.17
CA GLY A 530 -28.46 2.28 -6.21
C GLY A 530 -27.92 2.38 -4.78
N ILE A 531 -26.98 3.30 -4.50
CA ILE A 531 -26.39 3.48 -3.15
C ILE A 531 -27.44 3.80 -2.09
N GLN A 532 -28.53 4.48 -2.45
CA GLN A 532 -29.63 4.84 -1.55
C GLN A 532 -30.39 3.63 -0.97
N LEU A 533 -30.18 2.44 -1.52
CA LEU A 533 -30.75 1.18 -1.06
C LEU A 533 -29.95 0.56 0.11
N LEU A 534 -28.82 1.18 0.48
CA LEU A 534 -27.90 0.70 1.50
C LEU A 534 -27.78 1.68 2.66
N ASP A 535 -27.90 1.17 3.88
CA ASP A 535 -27.66 1.92 5.13
C ASP A 535 -26.18 2.01 5.45
N LYS A 536 -25.42 0.94 5.13
CA LYS A 536 -24.04 0.72 5.56
C LYS A 536 -23.26 -0.06 4.51
N VAL A 537 -21.99 0.30 4.36
CA VAL A 537 -20.96 -0.52 3.72
C VAL A 537 -19.99 -0.98 4.79
N ILE A 538 -19.62 -2.25 4.78
CA ILE A 538 -18.65 -2.84 5.70
C ILE A 538 -17.54 -3.46 4.86
N ASP A 539 -16.35 -2.86 4.93
CA ASP A 539 -15.15 -3.44 4.35
C ASP A 539 -14.51 -4.43 5.33
N MET A 540 -14.23 -5.63 4.84
CA MET A 540 -13.53 -6.69 5.56
C MET A 540 -12.29 -7.07 4.78
N ASP A 541 -11.26 -6.25 4.93
CA ASP A 541 -9.94 -6.52 4.38
C ASP A 541 -9.08 -7.40 5.30
N GLN A 542 -8.00 -7.94 4.72
CA GLN A 542 -7.01 -8.75 5.43
C GLN A 542 -5.99 -7.91 6.20
N SER A 543 -6.17 -6.58 6.29
CA SER A 543 -5.27 -5.76 7.08
C SER A 543 -5.30 -6.16 8.56
N PRO A 544 -4.17 -6.07 9.28
CA PRO A 544 -4.14 -6.39 10.70
C PRO A 544 -5.19 -5.59 11.48
N ILE A 545 -5.88 -6.22 12.44
CA ILE A 545 -6.83 -5.51 13.34
C ILE A 545 -6.16 -4.39 14.15
N GLY A 546 -4.83 -4.44 14.28
CA GLY A 546 -4.01 -3.38 14.80
C GLY A 546 -2.52 -3.69 14.61
N ARG A 547 -1.69 -2.64 14.59
CA ARG A 547 -0.24 -2.75 14.36
C ARG A 547 0.57 -2.92 15.64
N THR A 548 -0.08 -2.96 16.81
CA THR A 548 0.59 -3.02 18.12
C THR A 548 0.03 -4.18 18.96
N PRO A 549 0.83 -4.73 19.90
CA PRO A 549 0.38 -5.78 20.84
C PRO A 549 -0.81 -5.38 21.74
N ARG A 550 -1.18 -4.10 21.74
CA ARG A 550 -2.35 -3.58 22.48
C ARG A 550 -3.68 -3.93 21.84
N SER A 551 -3.68 -4.15 20.53
CA SER A 551 -4.85 -4.64 19.80
C SER A 551 -4.89 -6.15 19.91
N ASN A 552 -6.06 -6.70 20.19
CA ASN A 552 -6.31 -8.14 20.35
C ASN A 552 -7.82 -8.42 20.18
N PRO A 553 -8.26 -9.68 20.06
CA PRO A 553 -9.68 -10.00 19.90
C PRO A 553 -10.58 -9.40 20.99
N ALA A 554 -10.13 -9.37 22.24
CA ALA A 554 -10.91 -8.81 23.36
C ALA A 554 -11.16 -7.31 23.23
N THR A 555 -10.13 -6.55 22.86
CA THR A 555 -10.21 -5.09 22.68
C THR A 555 -10.96 -4.73 21.41
N TYR A 556 -10.73 -5.44 20.31
CA TYR A 556 -11.35 -5.15 19.02
C TYR A 556 -12.87 -5.38 19.05
N THR A 557 -13.32 -6.46 19.67
CA THR A 557 -14.77 -6.75 19.83
C THR A 557 -15.44 -5.92 20.92
N GLY A 558 -14.67 -5.15 21.70
CA GLY A 558 -15.16 -4.37 22.85
C GLY A 558 -15.53 -5.19 24.09
N VAL A 559 -15.39 -6.52 24.05
CA VAL A 559 -15.72 -7.41 25.16
C VAL A 559 -14.86 -7.17 26.38
N PHE A 560 -13.61 -6.72 26.17
CA PHE A 560 -12.69 -6.44 27.25
C PHE A 560 -13.20 -5.36 28.22
N ASP A 561 -13.99 -4.39 27.74
CA ASP A 561 -14.59 -3.36 28.60
C ASP A 561 -15.61 -3.94 29.59
N ALA A 562 -16.38 -4.93 29.15
CA ALA A 562 -17.31 -5.65 30.02
C ALA A 562 -16.56 -6.51 31.04
N ILE A 563 -15.50 -7.20 30.62
CA ILE A 563 -14.63 -7.99 31.51
C ILE A 563 -14.00 -7.10 32.59
N ARG A 564 -13.43 -5.95 32.22
CA ARG A 564 -12.82 -5.01 33.19
C ARG A 564 -13.83 -4.50 34.22
N LYS A 565 -15.09 -4.26 33.82
CA LYS A 565 -16.16 -3.88 34.74
C LYS A 565 -16.51 -5.00 35.72
N LEU A 566 -16.47 -6.26 35.27
CA LEU A 566 -16.69 -7.41 36.16
C LEU A 566 -15.58 -7.54 37.21
N PHE A 567 -14.31 -7.45 36.79
CA PHE A 567 -13.18 -7.48 37.72
C PHE A 567 -13.23 -6.33 38.73
N ALA A 568 -13.58 -5.12 38.29
CA ALA A 568 -13.76 -3.99 39.19
C ALA A 568 -14.89 -4.18 40.22
N ALA A 569 -15.88 -5.01 39.90
CA ALA A 569 -17.03 -5.28 40.75
C ALA A 569 -16.78 -6.40 41.78
N THR A 570 -15.65 -7.11 41.73
CA THR A 570 -15.34 -8.19 42.70
C THR A 570 -15.15 -7.63 44.11
N PRO A 571 -15.42 -8.43 45.16
CA PRO A 571 -15.22 -8.00 46.54
C PRO A 571 -13.79 -7.54 46.83
N GLU A 572 -12.76 -8.28 46.37
CA GLU A 572 -11.36 -7.90 46.62
C GLU A 572 -11.02 -6.58 45.93
N SER A 573 -11.54 -6.37 44.71
CA SER A 573 -11.33 -5.12 43.96
C SER A 573 -11.96 -3.92 44.66
N LYS A 574 -13.19 -4.08 45.17
CA LYS A 574 -13.91 -3.01 45.88
C LYS A 574 -13.21 -2.59 47.17
N VAL A 575 -12.67 -3.55 47.93
CA VAL A 575 -11.92 -3.26 49.17
C VAL A 575 -10.64 -2.48 48.87
N ARG A 576 -9.96 -2.78 47.76
CA ARG A 576 -8.74 -2.06 47.32
C ARG A 576 -9.03 -0.76 46.55
N GLY A 577 -10.30 -0.42 46.31
CA GLY A 577 -10.70 0.76 45.56
C GLY A 577 -10.36 0.71 44.07
N TYR A 578 -10.11 -0.48 43.51
CA TYR A 578 -9.73 -0.62 42.11
C TYR A 578 -10.92 -0.39 41.18
N GLN A 579 -10.69 0.47 40.18
CA GLN A 579 -11.66 0.82 39.13
C GLN A 579 -11.39 0.01 37.86
N PRO A 580 -12.31 -0.03 36.88
CA PRO A 580 -12.09 -0.71 35.59
C PRO A 580 -10.81 -0.26 34.86
N GLY A 581 -10.34 0.97 35.14
CA GLY A 581 -9.07 1.49 34.62
C GLY A 581 -7.84 0.70 35.09
N ARG A 582 -7.82 0.18 36.33
CA ARG A 582 -6.72 -0.65 36.87
C ARG A 582 -6.51 -1.91 36.04
N PHE A 583 -7.60 -2.50 35.57
CA PHE A 583 -7.63 -3.70 34.75
C PHE A 583 -7.39 -3.42 33.26
N SER A 584 -7.07 -2.18 32.88
CA SER A 584 -6.66 -1.84 31.52
C SER A 584 -5.15 -1.97 31.37
N PHE A 585 -4.68 -2.78 30.44
CA PHE A 585 -3.25 -2.75 30.08
C PHE A 585 -2.87 -1.46 29.32
N ASN A 586 -3.85 -0.70 28.80
CA ASN A 586 -3.60 0.57 28.09
C ASN A 586 -3.41 1.78 29.02
N VAL A 587 -3.77 1.67 30.30
CA VAL A 587 -3.78 2.79 31.25
C VAL A 587 -2.76 2.53 32.37
N SER A 588 -2.05 3.58 32.80
CA SER A 588 -1.14 3.50 33.94
C SER A 588 -1.91 3.18 35.23
N GLY A 589 -1.25 2.48 36.15
CA GLY A 589 -1.81 2.12 37.45
C GLY A 589 -1.78 0.62 37.71
N GLY A 590 -2.33 -0.21 36.83
CA GLY A 590 -2.34 -1.68 37.01
C GLY A 590 -1.51 -2.48 36.02
N ARG A 591 -1.16 -1.89 34.88
CA ARG A 591 -0.28 -2.51 33.88
C ARG A 591 1.15 -2.69 34.41
N CYS A 592 1.91 -3.54 33.75
CA CYS A 592 3.35 -3.63 33.95
C CYS A 592 4.03 -2.41 33.30
N GLU A 593 4.80 -1.64 34.08
CA GLU A 593 5.46 -0.43 33.57
C GLU A 593 6.65 -0.73 32.65
N ALA A 594 7.34 -1.87 32.84
CA ALA A 594 8.48 -2.25 32.00
C ALA A 594 8.12 -2.46 30.52
N CYS A 595 6.94 -3.03 30.24
CA CYS A 595 6.42 -3.19 28.88
C CYS A 595 5.27 -2.24 28.55
N SER A 596 4.95 -1.29 29.44
CA SER A 596 3.79 -0.40 29.31
C SER A 596 2.48 -1.12 28.95
N GLY A 597 2.29 -2.36 29.44
CA GLY A 597 1.11 -3.19 29.22
C GLY A 597 1.10 -4.04 27.95
N ASP A 598 2.13 -3.96 27.11
CA ASP A 598 2.18 -4.73 25.86
C ASP A 598 2.43 -6.23 26.11
N GLY A 599 3.06 -6.57 27.23
CA GLY A 599 3.43 -7.94 27.61
C GLY A 599 4.68 -8.46 26.89
N THR A 600 5.01 -7.87 25.74
CA THR A 600 6.21 -8.16 24.95
C THR A 600 7.03 -6.89 24.73
N ILE A 601 8.31 -7.05 24.44
CA ILE A 601 9.24 -5.99 24.05
C ILE A 601 9.68 -6.27 22.61
N LYS A 602 9.61 -5.25 21.74
CA LYS A 602 10.08 -5.34 20.36
C LYS A 602 11.60 -5.16 20.34
N ILE A 603 12.33 -6.15 19.82
CA ILE A 603 13.78 -6.08 19.63
C ILE A 603 14.03 -5.76 18.15
N GLU A 604 14.72 -4.65 17.90
CA GLU A 604 15.13 -4.24 16.57
C GLU A 604 16.32 -5.08 16.09
N MET A 605 16.19 -5.66 14.90
CA MET A 605 17.21 -6.51 14.29
C MET A 605 17.75 -5.83 13.03
N HIS A 606 19.07 -5.72 12.88
CA HIS A 606 19.66 -4.96 11.75
C HIS A 606 19.42 -5.58 10.37
N PHE A 607 19.35 -6.91 10.27
CA PHE A 607 19.21 -7.64 8.99
C PHE A 607 18.03 -8.62 8.96
N LEU A 608 17.58 -9.06 10.14
CA LEU A 608 16.45 -9.96 10.28
C LEU A 608 15.19 -9.15 10.58
N PRO A 609 13.99 -9.69 10.33
CA PRO A 609 12.77 -9.07 10.81
C PRO A 609 12.79 -8.89 12.34
N ASP A 610 12.25 -7.77 12.81
CA ASP A 610 12.11 -7.50 14.24
C ASP A 610 11.32 -8.61 14.95
N VAL A 611 11.70 -8.90 16.19
CA VAL A 611 11.08 -9.99 16.98
C VAL A 611 10.52 -9.44 18.28
N TYR A 612 9.34 -9.95 18.68
CA TYR A 612 8.73 -9.67 19.96
C TYR A 612 9.15 -10.72 20.99
N VAL A 613 9.79 -10.29 22.07
CA VAL A 613 10.21 -11.17 23.17
C VAL A 613 9.32 -10.91 24.38
N PRO A 614 8.87 -11.94 25.12
CA PRO A 614 8.12 -11.74 26.36
C PRO A 614 8.86 -10.83 27.34
N CYS A 615 8.16 -9.89 27.95
CA CYS A 615 8.73 -8.99 28.94
C CYS A 615 9.27 -9.77 30.13
N GLU A 616 10.53 -9.54 30.51
CA GLU A 616 11.19 -10.26 31.59
C GLU A 616 10.55 -10.01 32.97
N VAL A 617 9.94 -8.84 33.16
CA VAL A 617 9.35 -8.42 34.44
C VAL A 617 7.99 -9.06 34.70
N CYS A 618 7.06 -8.98 33.72
CA CYS A 618 5.72 -9.56 33.87
C CYS A 618 5.56 -10.93 33.20
N LYS A 619 6.61 -11.44 32.54
CA LYS A 619 6.60 -12.72 31.81
C LYS A 619 5.42 -12.85 30.83
N GLY A 620 5.10 -11.76 30.13
CA GLY A 620 3.97 -11.73 29.20
C GLY A 620 2.60 -11.40 29.81
N GLN A 621 2.47 -11.34 31.14
CA GLN A 621 1.16 -11.17 31.80
C GLN A 621 0.56 -9.77 31.68
N ARG A 622 1.26 -8.78 31.12
CA ARG A 622 0.82 -7.38 30.89
C ARG A 622 0.54 -6.53 32.14
N TYR A 623 0.35 -7.13 33.32
CA TYR A 623 -0.01 -6.46 34.56
C TYR A 623 1.07 -6.55 35.64
N ASN A 624 0.99 -5.68 36.64
CA ASN A 624 1.79 -5.80 37.86
C ASN A 624 1.17 -6.82 38.82
N ARG A 625 1.99 -7.27 39.79
CA ARG A 625 1.61 -8.33 40.74
C ARG A 625 0.33 -8.01 41.52
N ASP A 626 0.20 -6.80 42.04
CA ASP A 626 -0.96 -6.39 42.86
C ASP A 626 -2.29 -6.47 42.10
N THR A 627 -2.26 -6.23 40.79
CA THR A 627 -3.45 -6.30 39.93
C THR A 627 -3.85 -7.75 39.66
N LEU A 628 -2.87 -8.65 39.57
CA LEU A 628 -3.09 -10.09 39.32
C LEU A 628 -3.61 -10.85 40.54
N GLU A 629 -3.47 -10.30 41.74
CA GLU A 629 -4.07 -10.87 42.96
C GLU A 629 -5.61 -10.83 42.95
N ILE A 630 -6.22 -9.97 42.12
CA ILE A 630 -7.66 -9.93 41.96
C ILE A 630 -8.09 -11.05 41.01
N THR A 631 -8.97 -11.93 41.50
CA THR A 631 -9.49 -13.05 40.73
C THR A 631 -11.00 -12.92 40.52
N PHE A 632 -11.48 -13.48 39.42
CA PHE A 632 -12.89 -13.71 39.15
C PHE A 632 -13.06 -15.20 38.86
N LYS A 633 -13.94 -15.88 39.61
CA LYS A 633 -14.07 -17.35 39.57
C LYS A 633 -12.72 -18.10 39.67
N GLY A 634 -11.80 -17.58 40.48
CA GLY A 634 -10.48 -18.18 40.69
C GLY A 634 -9.45 -17.93 39.59
N LYS A 635 -9.77 -17.16 38.54
CA LYS A 635 -8.82 -16.76 37.50
C LYS A 635 -8.52 -15.26 37.54
N SER A 636 -7.24 -14.90 37.41
CA SER A 636 -6.79 -13.50 37.28
C SER A 636 -7.12 -12.93 35.89
N ILE A 637 -6.99 -11.61 35.72
CA ILE A 637 -7.27 -10.99 34.42
C ILE A 637 -6.30 -11.44 33.32
N ALA A 638 -5.04 -11.74 33.66
CA ALA A 638 -4.08 -12.27 32.69
C ALA A 638 -4.46 -13.68 32.25
N GLU A 639 -4.88 -14.54 33.19
CA GLU A 639 -5.35 -15.89 32.88
C GLU A 639 -6.62 -15.86 32.03
N VAL A 640 -7.55 -14.93 32.29
CA VAL A 640 -8.74 -14.75 31.44
C VAL A 640 -8.37 -14.29 30.04
N LEU A 641 -7.39 -13.40 29.89
CA LEU A 641 -6.90 -12.99 28.58
C LEU A 641 -6.14 -14.11 27.86
N ASP A 642 -5.55 -15.04 28.58
CA ASP A 642 -4.82 -16.16 28.01
C ASP A 642 -5.75 -17.32 27.60
N MET A 643 -7.04 -17.32 27.98
CA MET A 643 -7.98 -18.38 27.59
C MET A 643 -8.22 -18.43 26.07
N PRO A 644 -8.31 -19.64 25.47
CA PRO A 644 -8.96 -19.82 24.18
C PRO A 644 -10.38 -19.27 24.19
N ILE A 645 -10.81 -18.64 23.10
CA ILE A 645 -12.14 -18.04 23.01
C ILE A 645 -13.26 -19.06 23.26
N ALA A 646 -13.10 -20.31 22.82
CA ALA A 646 -14.06 -21.38 23.09
C ALA A 646 -14.22 -21.65 24.60
N GLU A 647 -13.13 -21.73 25.37
CA GLU A 647 -13.19 -21.87 26.83
C GLU A 647 -13.80 -20.62 27.47
N ALA A 648 -13.49 -19.44 26.94
CA ALA A 648 -14.01 -18.17 27.46
C ALA A 648 -15.54 -18.07 27.31
N VAL A 649 -16.13 -18.61 26.23
CA VAL A 649 -17.60 -18.68 26.07
C VAL A 649 -18.23 -19.43 27.25
N ASP A 650 -17.71 -20.61 27.57
CA ASP A 650 -18.22 -21.44 28.68
C ASP A 650 -17.98 -20.76 30.03
N PHE A 651 -16.79 -20.16 30.22
CA PHE A 651 -16.46 -19.45 31.46
C PHE A 651 -17.39 -18.26 31.73
N PHE A 652 -17.80 -17.54 30.68
CA PHE A 652 -18.71 -16.39 30.75
C PHE A 652 -20.17 -16.71 30.39
N ALA A 653 -20.59 -17.98 30.40
CA ALA A 653 -21.96 -18.39 30.05
C ALA A 653 -23.05 -17.64 30.84
N ASN A 654 -22.77 -17.25 32.09
CA ASN A 654 -23.69 -16.49 32.95
C ASN A 654 -23.70 -14.97 32.69
N GLN A 655 -22.93 -14.50 31.70
CA GLN A 655 -22.82 -13.09 31.30
C GLN A 655 -23.18 -12.98 29.80
N PRO A 656 -24.47 -12.90 29.44
CA PRO A 656 -24.92 -12.99 28.05
C PRO A 656 -24.31 -11.93 27.11
N SER A 657 -24.02 -10.73 27.63
CA SER A 657 -23.38 -9.66 26.85
C SER A 657 -21.96 -10.03 26.42
N ILE A 658 -21.23 -10.81 27.21
CA ILE A 658 -19.88 -11.28 26.91
C ILE A 658 -19.94 -12.54 26.04
N ALA A 659 -20.69 -13.55 26.49
CA ALA A 659 -20.82 -14.83 25.82
C ALA A 659 -21.30 -14.68 24.37
N ARG A 660 -22.24 -13.77 24.09
CA ARG A 660 -22.74 -13.54 22.72
C ARG A 660 -21.64 -13.08 21.75
N HIS A 661 -20.75 -12.17 22.17
CA HIS A 661 -19.68 -11.67 21.30
C HIS A 661 -18.55 -12.71 21.14
N MET A 662 -18.29 -13.50 22.18
CA MET A 662 -17.34 -14.61 22.08
C MET A 662 -17.89 -15.74 21.20
N GLN A 663 -19.20 -16.01 21.25
CA GLN A 663 -19.85 -17.01 20.39
C GLN A 663 -19.70 -16.66 18.91
N THR A 664 -19.82 -15.38 18.53
CA THR A 664 -19.62 -15.00 17.12
C THR A 664 -18.19 -15.25 16.65
N LEU A 665 -17.19 -15.09 17.52
CA LEU A 665 -15.80 -15.47 17.23
C LEU A 665 -15.64 -16.98 17.05
N VAL A 666 -16.32 -17.80 17.86
CA VAL A 666 -16.33 -19.27 17.69
C VAL A 666 -17.02 -19.66 16.38
N ASP A 667 -18.14 -19.02 16.05
CA ASP A 667 -18.93 -19.32 14.85
C ASP A 667 -18.14 -19.05 13.55
N VAL A 668 -17.25 -18.05 13.54
CA VAL A 668 -16.33 -17.79 12.42
C VAL A 668 -15.07 -18.66 12.44
N GLY A 669 -14.96 -19.61 13.38
CA GLY A 669 -13.85 -20.56 13.47
C GLY A 669 -12.66 -20.12 14.31
N LEU A 670 -12.73 -19.01 15.05
CA LEU A 670 -11.64 -18.49 15.87
C LEU A 670 -11.66 -18.99 17.32
N GLY A 671 -12.35 -20.09 17.61
CA GLY A 671 -12.46 -20.62 18.97
C GLY A 671 -11.13 -20.97 19.61
N TYR A 672 -10.11 -21.29 18.81
CA TYR A 672 -8.76 -21.64 19.26
C TYR A 672 -7.88 -20.44 19.61
N VAL A 673 -8.21 -19.25 19.10
CA VAL A 673 -7.42 -18.02 19.32
C VAL A 673 -7.56 -17.61 20.78
N ARG A 674 -6.45 -17.18 21.39
CA ARG A 674 -6.50 -16.66 22.77
C ARG A 674 -7.10 -15.26 22.81
N LEU A 675 -7.93 -14.98 23.80
CA LEU A 675 -8.70 -13.74 23.90
C LEU A 675 -7.82 -12.47 23.84
N GLY A 676 -6.65 -12.52 24.49
CA GLY A 676 -5.65 -11.47 24.56
C GLY A 676 -4.48 -11.61 23.57
N GLN A 677 -4.58 -12.52 22.59
CA GLN A 677 -3.53 -12.74 21.58
C GLN A 677 -3.25 -11.44 20.82
N SER A 678 -1.97 -11.08 20.74
CA SER A 678 -1.51 -9.83 20.14
C SER A 678 -1.89 -9.77 18.65
N ALA A 679 -2.45 -8.65 18.20
CA ALA A 679 -2.85 -8.47 16.81
C ALA A 679 -1.73 -8.71 15.77
N PRO A 680 -0.45 -8.32 16.01
CA PRO A 680 0.63 -8.61 15.08
C PRO A 680 0.94 -10.10 14.88
N THR A 681 0.46 -10.98 15.76
CA THR A 681 0.64 -12.44 15.66
C THR A 681 -0.59 -13.14 15.08
N LEU A 682 -1.60 -12.40 14.64
CA LEU A 682 -2.74 -12.95 13.92
C LEU A 682 -2.44 -12.98 12.42
N SER A 683 -2.86 -14.04 11.73
CA SER A 683 -2.82 -14.08 10.27
C SER A 683 -3.80 -13.06 9.66
N GLY A 684 -3.61 -12.71 8.38
CA GLY A 684 -4.53 -11.81 7.67
C GLY A 684 -5.98 -12.33 7.68
N GLY A 685 -6.17 -13.64 7.45
CA GLY A 685 -7.47 -14.30 7.52
C GLY A 685 -8.05 -14.38 8.94
N GLU A 686 -7.21 -14.56 9.98
CA GLU A 686 -7.68 -14.45 11.38
C GLU A 686 -8.15 -13.03 11.70
N ALA A 687 -7.37 -12.02 11.33
CA ALA A 687 -7.72 -10.62 11.51
C ALA A 687 -9.04 -10.27 10.82
N GLN A 688 -9.23 -10.69 9.57
CA GLN A 688 -10.47 -10.51 8.83
C GLN A 688 -11.67 -11.18 9.52
N ARG A 689 -11.51 -12.41 10.02
CA ARG A 689 -12.56 -13.13 10.76
C ARG A 689 -12.92 -12.47 12.09
N VAL A 690 -11.96 -11.84 12.80
CA VAL A 690 -12.26 -11.03 13.98
C VAL A 690 -13.14 -9.82 13.63
N LYS A 691 -12.88 -9.16 12.49
CA LYS A 691 -13.73 -8.07 11.98
C LYS A 691 -15.14 -8.58 11.65
N LEU A 692 -15.25 -9.73 10.97
CA LEU A 692 -16.51 -10.39 10.67
C LEU A 692 -17.32 -10.72 11.93
N ALA A 693 -16.70 -11.31 12.94
CA ALA A 693 -17.35 -11.64 14.21
C ALA A 693 -17.87 -10.40 14.95
N SER A 694 -17.16 -9.28 14.88
CA SER A 694 -17.57 -8.00 15.47
C SER A 694 -18.85 -7.45 14.84
N GLU A 695 -19.00 -7.62 13.53
CA GLU A 695 -20.20 -7.16 12.81
C GLU A 695 -21.39 -8.10 13.00
N LEU A 696 -21.15 -9.42 13.07
CA LEU A 696 -22.18 -10.41 13.40
C LEU A 696 -22.80 -10.20 14.79
N ALA A 697 -22.04 -9.63 15.72
CA ALA A 697 -22.54 -9.32 17.06
C ALA A 697 -23.54 -8.15 17.06
N LYS A 698 -23.52 -7.29 16.03
CA LYS A 698 -24.42 -6.14 15.90
C LYS A 698 -25.80 -6.55 15.37
N ARG A 699 -26.78 -5.66 15.51
CA ARG A 699 -28.10 -5.86 14.90
C ARG A 699 -28.04 -5.52 13.41
N SER A 700 -28.40 -6.49 12.57
CA SER A 700 -28.57 -6.28 11.13
C SER A 700 -29.74 -5.34 10.86
N THR A 701 -29.57 -4.46 9.87
CA THR A 701 -30.66 -3.62 9.33
C THR A 701 -31.31 -4.23 8.09
N GLY A 702 -30.72 -5.30 7.53
CA GLY A 702 -31.15 -5.93 6.27
C GLY A 702 -30.76 -5.14 5.02
N HIS A 703 -30.15 -3.96 5.15
CA HIS A 703 -29.72 -3.10 4.05
C HIS A 703 -28.23 -2.76 4.18
N THR A 704 -27.40 -3.73 4.58
CA THR A 704 -25.95 -3.59 4.67
C THR A 704 -25.27 -4.38 3.55
N ILE A 705 -24.23 -3.81 2.94
CA ILE A 705 -23.34 -4.54 2.02
C ILE A 705 -22.01 -4.85 2.73
N TYR A 706 -21.61 -6.12 2.66
CA TYR A 706 -20.33 -6.62 3.16
C TYR A 706 -19.40 -6.88 1.98
N LEU A 707 -18.22 -6.27 1.98
CA LEU A 707 -17.18 -6.48 0.98
C LEU A 707 -16.07 -7.31 1.62
N LEU A 708 -15.81 -8.52 1.09
CA LEU A 708 -14.74 -9.39 1.58
C LEU A 708 -13.73 -9.64 0.46
N ASP A 709 -12.45 -9.54 0.79
CA ASP A 709 -11.36 -9.82 -0.13
C ASP A 709 -10.68 -11.14 0.26
N GLU A 710 -10.75 -12.11 -0.64
CA GLU A 710 -10.22 -13.46 -0.50
C GLU A 710 -10.43 -14.05 0.90
N PRO A 711 -11.67 -14.16 1.39
CA PRO A 711 -11.93 -14.63 2.76
C PRO A 711 -11.57 -16.10 2.99
N THR A 712 -11.18 -16.85 1.95
CA THR A 712 -10.66 -18.22 2.07
C THR A 712 -9.16 -18.32 2.28
N THR A 713 -8.40 -17.22 2.23
CA THR A 713 -6.96 -17.24 2.53
C THR A 713 -6.69 -17.84 3.92
N GLY A 714 -5.76 -18.80 4.01
CA GLY A 714 -5.45 -19.43 5.30
C GLY A 714 -6.46 -20.46 5.80
N LEU A 715 -7.45 -20.86 4.98
CA LEU A 715 -8.54 -21.74 5.43
C LEU A 715 -8.48 -23.14 4.81
N HIS A 716 -8.52 -24.13 5.68
CA HIS A 716 -8.78 -25.51 5.31
C HIS A 716 -10.23 -25.69 4.80
N PHE A 717 -10.49 -26.72 3.99
CA PHE A 717 -11.81 -27.01 3.39
C PHE A 717 -12.98 -27.00 4.39
N GLU A 718 -12.78 -27.55 5.58
CA GLU A 718 -13.80 -27.57 6.64
C GLU A 718 -14.10 -26.17 7.19
N ASP A 719 -13.10 -25.30 7.25
CA ASP A 719 -13.27 -23.92 7.71
C ASP A 719 -13.92 -23.05 6.63
N VAL A 720 -13.62 -23.28 5.35
CA VAL A 720 -14.37 -22.67 4.22
C VAL A 720 -15.86 -23.02 4.32
N ARG A 721 -16.20 -24.28 4.62
CA ARG A 721 -17.60 -24.71 4.81
C ARG A 721 -18.29 -23.96 5.95
N ARG A 722 -17.59 -23.76 7.08
CA ARG A 722 -18.11 -23.01 8.24
C ARG A 722 -18.29 -21.53 7.91
N LEU A 723 -17.31 -20.92 7.24
CA LEU A 723 -17.36 -19.55 6.78
C LEU A 723 -18.55 -19.32 5.84
N LEU A 724 -18.75 -20.18 4.84
CA LEU A 724 -19.89 -20.08 3.93
C LEU A 724 -21.24 -20.15 4.66
N THR A 725 -21.33 -20.95 5.73
CA THR A 725 -22.53 -20.99 6.58
C THR A 725 -22.78 -19.64 7.25
N VAL A 726 -21.72 -18.98 7.73
CA VAL A 726 -21.82 -17.65 8.35
C VAL A 726 -22.19 -16.58 7.32
N LEU A 727 -21.55 -16.58 6.15
CA LEU A 727 -21.86 -15.62 5.07
C LEU A 727 -23.29 -15.79 4.56
N SER A 728 -23.76 -17.05 4.40
CA SER A 728 -25.14 -17.34 4.05
C SER A 728 -26.12 -16.75 5.07
N ARG A 729 -25.84 -16.87 6.38
CA ARG A 729 -26.69 -16.27 7.43
C ARG A 729 -26.77 -14.75 7.33
N LEU A 730 -25.70 -14.08 6.90
CA LEU A 730 -25.74 -12.62 6.67
C LEU A 730 -26.68 -12.28 5.52
N VAL A 731 -26.62 -13.03 4.42
CA VAL A 731 -27.49 -12.85 3.25
C VAL A 731 -28.95 -13.17 3.60
N ASP A 732 -29.20 -14.22 4.39
CA ASP A 732 -30.54 -14.60 4.84
C ASP A 732 -31.21 -13.53 5.73
N GLN A 733 -30.42 -12.62 6.32
CA GLN A 733 -30.93 -11.45 7.05
C GLN A 733 -31.28 -10.26 6.13
N GLY A 734 -31.19 -10.44 4.81
CA GLY A 734 -31.46 -9.42 3.78
C GLY A 734 -30.21 -8.67 3.30
N ASN A 735 -29.05 -8.88 3.92
CA ASN A 735 -27.84 -8.16 3.55
C ASN A 735 -27.26 -8.65 2.22
N THR A 736 -26.39 -7.84 1.63
CA THR A 736 -25.62 -8.21 0.44
C THR A 736 -24.21 -8.59 0.86
N VAL A 737 -23.71 -9.73 0.39
CA VAL A 737 -22.32 -10.14 0.64
C VAL A 737 -21.63 -10.25 -0.71
N LEU A 738 -20.64 -9.39 -0.95
CA LEU A 738 -19.82 -9.38 -2.14
C LEU A 738 -18.41 -9.84 -1.80
N VAL A 739 -17.94 -10.88 -2.47
CA VAL A 739 -16.62 -11.48 -2.23
C VAL A 739 -15.76 -11.40 -3.48
N ILE A 740 -14.47 -11.08 -3.32
CA ILE A 740 -13.46 -11.31 -4.36
C ILE A 740 -12.87 -12.69 -4.09
N GLU A 741 -13.02 -13.62 -5.02
CA GLU A 741 -12.59 -15.00 -4.79
C GLU A 741 -12.07 -15.73 -6.03
N HIS A 742 -11.18 -16.67 -5.73
CA HIS A 742 -10.59 -17.64 -6.65
C HIS A 742 -10.96 -19.07 -6.26
N ASN A 743 -11.37 -19.30 -5.01
CA ASN A 743 -11.73 -20.62 -4.51
C ASN A 743 -13.05 -21.11 -5.14
N LEU A 744 -12.97 -22.25 -5.84
CA LEU A 744 -14.11 -22.84 -6.55
C LEU A 744 -15.28 -23.22 -5.63
N ASP A 745 -15.02 -23.59 -4.38
CA ASP A 745 -16.07 -23.92 -3.41
C ASP A 745 -16.89 -22.70 -3.01
N VAL A 746 -16.28 -21.52 -2.96
CA VAL A 746 -17.00 -20.27 -2.73
C VAL A 746 -17.77 -19.85 -3.97
N ILE A 747 -17.09 -19.84 -5.12
CA ILE A 747 -17.66 -19.43 -6.41
C ILE A 747 -18.89 -20.28 -6.75
N LYS A 748 -18.81 -21.62 -6.63
CA LYS A 748 -19.94 -22.51 -6.92
C LYS A 748 -21.11 -22.34 -5.94
N THR A 749 -20.86 -21.78 -4.76
CA THR A 749 -21.87 -21.52 -3.71
C THR A 749 -22.53 -20.15 -3.86
N ALA A 750 -21.93 -19.22 -4.62
CA ALA A 750 -22.49 -17.90 -4.91
C ALA A 750 -23.86 -17.96 -5.59
N ASP A 751 -24.70 -16.95 -5.33
CA ASP A 751 -25.98 -16.77 -6.01
C ASP A 751 -25.77 -16.09 -7.38
N TRP A 752 -24.74 -15.24 -7.50
CA TRP A 752 -24.36 -14.49 -8.69
C TRP A 752 -22.83 -14.37 -8.82
N ILE A 753 -22.33 -14.41 -10.05
CA ILE A 753 -20.92 -14.25 -10.37
C ILE A 753 -20.74 -13.09 -11.36
N ILE A 754 -19.70 -12.30 -11.15
CA ILE A 754 -19.16 -11.34 -12.10
C ILE A 754 -17.73 -11.78 -12.43
N ASP A 755 -17.50 -12.28 -13.64
CA ASP A 755 -16.19 -12.76 -14.09
C ASP A 755 -15.45 -11.66 -14.88
N LEU A 756 -14.26 -11.27 -14.42
CA LEU A 756 -13.43 -10.24 -15.04
C LEU A 756 -12.23 -10.84 -15.76
N GLY A 757 -11.95 -10.35 -16.97
CA GLY A 757 -10.86 -10.85 -17.80
C GLY A 757 -10.85 -10.21 -19.19
N PRO A 758 -10.51 -10.96 -20.26
CA PRO A 758 -10.18 -12.40 -20.29
C PRO A 758 -8.79 -12.75 -19.73
N GLU A 759 -7.87 -11.79 -19.71
CA GLU A 759 -6.50 -11.96 -19.18
C GLU A 759 -6.20 -10.94 -18.07
N GLY A 760 -4.98 -10.95 -17.52
CA GLY A 760 -4.50 -9.93 -16.59
C GLY A 760 -3.96 -8.68 -17.31
N GLY A 761 -3.86 -7.56 -16.58
CA GLY A 761 -3.22 -6.32 -17.07
C GLY A 761 -3.90 -5.73 -18.29
N SER A 762 -3.15 -5.36 -19.33
CA SER A 762 -3.66 -4.74 -20.56
C SER A 762 -4.65 -5.64 -21.33
N GLY A 763 -4.50 -6.96 -21.20
CA GLY A 763 -5.41 -7.95 -21.78
C GLY A 763 -6.76 -8.05 -21.08
N GLY A 764 -6.87 -7.55 -19.84
CA GLY A 764 -8.05 -7.65 -18.99
C GLY A 764 -8.98 -6.44 -18.99
N GLY A 765 -9.66 -6.26 -17.86
CA GLY A 765 -10.49 -5.10 -17.57
C GLY A 765 -11.86 -5.09 -18.23
N GLN A 766 -12.37 -6.25 -18.64
CA GLN A 766 -13.72 -6.43 -19.20
C GLN A 766 -14.51 -7.46 -18.39
N VAL A 767 -15.83 -7.35 -18.43
CA VAL A 767 -16.73 -8.42 -17.95
C VAL A 767 -16.76 -9.52 -19.00
N VAL A 768 -16.28 -10.71 -18.64
CA VAL A 768 -16.27 -11.89 -19.51
C VAL A 768 -17.63 -12.58 -19.47
N ALA A 769 -18.18 -12.72 -18.27
CA ALA A 769 -19.49 -13.30 -18.03
C ALA A 769 -20.09 -12.71 -16.74
N GLU A 770 -21.42 -12.66 -16.70
CA GLU A 770 -22.17 -12.27 -15.51
C GLU A 770 -23.44 -13.14 -15.43
N GLY A 771 -23.75 -13.67 -14.24
CA GLY A 771 -24.90 -14.55 -14.06
C GLY A 771 -24.76 -15.52 -12.88
N PRO A 772 -25.70 -16.46 -12.70
CA PRO A 772 -25.52 -17.54 -11.73
C PRO A 772 -24.34 -18.46 -12.12
N PRO A 773 -23.64 -19.10 -11.15
CA PRO A 773 -22.67 -20.17 -11.42
C PRO A 773 -23.34 -21.40 -12.01
#